data_AF-A0A430MAC0-F1
#
_entry.id   AF-A0A430MAC0-F1
#
_cell.length_a   1.000
_cell.length_b   1.000
_cell.length_c   1.000
_cell.angle_alpha   90.00
_cell.angle_beta   90.00
_cell.angle_gamma   90.00
#
_symmetry.space_group_name_H-M   'P 1'
#
loop_
_entity.id
_entity.type
_entity.pdbx_description
1 polymer ?
#
loop_
_entity_poly.entity_id
_entity_poly.type
_entity_poly.pdbx_seq_one_letter_code
_entity_poly.pdbx_strand_id
1 'polypeptide(L)'
;MQASRLSWLLAAAAVLPAALSQTINVDGEAVPADESNVAPAWAKPAVASSRYSFVEETPQLTDAVLANLTDLELSEIDAFYFENTKSKRSAADAPKCKTFPGDKAFPSKLIWKVFDLLSGGALIDTVPLGSACYKGEHYDEAKCQFLLDNWSNSTTHISDPTSVMSPLYEGATCEPANAAEGGQCTLGGFPLYSIKASNVAQIQLAVNFARNLNIRLIIHNTGHDFLGKSTGAGALSIWTHNLKDIKFTKSYRGAGSYTGPAFKLGAGIQVKDLYEAADREGYSAVGGECRDVGVTGGYTPGGGHSPLSPIAGLGADQVLSVDIVTPDGRFVTADEKQNTDLFWAVRGGGPATWGVVVSMTVKVYPKMSFSGMTWSVTTKDAGISEDALWKALDVYWRRFPEYSDKKSYGYSFLFPIGTGNYLWTMNPWMVPGMPLADFKKMVTPLLEEWKALGVDPKPTFFEHDRFLPAWRTHFPAESVGNPYVRTGSRLIPRKNWEDPALLNKTISTIKGIGSEGAILIIYNINAAAPKGTPSNSANPAWRDANMFVITGLSWTADSTEQEVADVNNKLTHDVMERLKAVTPGGGGYGNEGDVMDPDFGQSFFGSNYPALYKLKQQIDPYGVFYAPTAVGSEDWYITGQEAYVTKQTGRLCRK
;
A
#
# COMPACT_ATOMS: atom_id res chain seq x y z
N MET A 1 -75.99 -1.21 -52.65
CA MET A 1 -74.94 -0.37 -53.29
C MET A 1 -73.67 -0.55 -52.45
N GLN A 2 -72.79 -1.47 -52.85
CA GLN A 2 -71.49 -1.19 -53.48
C GLN A 2 -70.55 -0.37 -52.58
N ALA A 3 -69.60 -1.05 -51.92
CA ALA A 3 -68.14 -0.99 -52.17
C ALA A 3 -67.48 -0.10 -51.09
N SER A 4 -66.28 -0.30 -50.53
CA SER A 4 -65.08 -1.05 -50.88
C SER A 4 -64.24 -1.27 -49.61
N ARG A 5 -63.36 -2.27 -49.65
CA ARG A 5 -62.33 -2.66 -48.66
C ARG A 5 -61.35 -1.52 -48.36
N LEU A 6 -60.76 -1.50 -47.16
CA LEU A 6 -59.30 -1.49 -46.96
C LEU A 6 -58.95 -1.74 -45.49
N SER A 7 -58.40 -2.92 -45.21
CA SER A 7 -57.77 -3.27 -43.93
C SER A 7 -56.33 -2.75 -43.93
N TRP A 8 -55.97 -1.92 -42.95
CA TRP A 8 -54.57 -1.56 -42.70
C TRP A 8 -54.02 -2.43 -41.56
N LEU A 9 -53.19 -3.39 -41.93
CA LEU A 9 -52.27 -4.09 -41.04
C LEU A 9 -51.15 -3.11 -40.65
N LEU A 10 -51.15 -2.64 -39.40
CA LEU A 10 -49.99 -2.02 -38.78
C LEU A 10 -48.98 -3.13 -38.45
N ALA A 11 -48.00 -3.32 -39.33
CA ALA A 11 -46.78 -4.04 -38.99
C ALA A 11 -45.97 -3.14 -38.06
N ALA A 12 -46.02 -3.41 -36.76
CA ALA A 12 -45.04 -2.90 -35.81
C ALA A 12 -43.71 -3.60 -36.11
N ALA A 13 -42.83 -2.93 -36.85
CA ALA A 13 -41.44 -3.33 -36.94
C ALA A 13 -40.83 -3.20 -35.53
N ALA A 14 -40.59 -4.33 -34.88
CA ALA A 14 -39.72 -4.40 -33.72
C ALA A 14 -38.32 -4.00 -34.19
N VAL A 15 -37.95 -2.73 -34.01
CA VAL A 15 -36.57 -2.29 -34.10
C VAL A 15 -35.88 -2.87 -32.87
N LEU A 16 -35.29 -4.06 -33.04
CA LEU A 16 -34.25 -4.55 -32.15
C LEU A 16 -33.20 -3.44 -32.04
N PRO A 17 -32.77 -3.01 -30.84
CA PRO A 17 -31.64 -2.12 -30.75
C PRO A 17 -30.44 -2.90 -31.30
N ALA A 18 -29.95 -2.49 -32.48
CA ALA A 18 -28.65 -2.95 -32.94
C ALA A 18 -27.68 -2.64 -31.80
N ALA A 19 -27.18 -3.68 -31.14
CA ALA A 19 -26.06 -3.51 -30.24
C ALA A 19 -24.97 -2.83 -31.09
N LEU A 20 -24.60 -1.59 -30.74
CA LEU A 20 -23.45 -0.92 -31.33
C LEU A 20 -22.23 -1.76 -30.96
N SER A 21 -21.92 -2.76 -31.78
CA SER A 21 -20.69 -3.53 -31.70
C SER A 21 -19.58 -2.71 -32.34
N GLN A 22 -18.38 -2.74 -31.75
CA GLN A 22 -17.21 -2.18 -32.40
C GLN A 22 -17.02 -2.91 -33.74
N THR A 23 -16.69 -2.16 -34.79
CA THR A 23 -16.27 -2.73 -36.08
C THR A 23 -14.83 -2.34 -36.36
N ILE A 24 -14.13 -3.17 -37.12
CA ILE A 24 -12.83 -2.86 -37.75
C ILE A 24 -12.98 -2.97 -39.27
N ASN A 25 -12.07 -2.32 -39.98
CA ASN A 25 -11.95 -2.47 -41.43
C ASN A 25 -10.97 -3.61 -41.76
N VAL A 26 -11.46 -4.67 -42.41
CA VAL A 26 -10.63 -5.76 -42.94
C VAL A 26 -10.85 -5.82 -44.44
N ASP A 27 -9.82 -5.51 -45.22
CA ASP A 27 -9.84 -5.49 -46.69
C ASP A 27 -10.98 -4.64 -47.32
N GLY A 28 -11.40 -3.57 -46.65
CA GLY A 28 -12.46 -2.67 -47.10
C GLY A 28 -13.86 -3.02 -46.59
N GLU A 29 -14.01 -4.10 -45.81
CA GLU A 29 -15.27 -4.51 -45.19
C GLU A 29 -15.29 -4.23 -43.68
N ALA A 30 -16.42 -3.68 -43.20
CA ALA A 30 -16.64 -3.48 -41.78
C ALA A 30 -17.08 -4.80 -41.13
N VAL A 31 -16.22 -5.38 -40.30
CA VAL A 31 -16.49 -6.61 -39.55
C VAL A 31 -16.52 -6.34 -38.05
N PRO A 32 -17.31 -7.08 -37.24
CA PRO A 32 -17.28 -6.93 -35.78
C PRO A 32 -15.87 -7.15 -35.23
N ALA A 33 -15.41 -6.26 -34.36
CA ALA A 33 -14.12 -6.39 -33.70
C ALA A 33 -14.23 -7.36 -32.52
N ASP A 34 -13.44 -8.42 -32.55
CA ASP A 34 -13.36 -9.41 -31.49
C ASP A 34 -11.96 -10.06 -31.42
N GLU A 35 -11.78 -11.02 -30.51
CA GLU A 35 -10.49 -11.68 -30.29
C GLU A 35 -9.98 -12.47 -31.50
N SER A 36 -10.83 -12.78 -32.48
CA SER A 36 -10.44 -13.50 -33.69
C SER A 36 -9.75 -12.60 -34.72
N ASN A 37 -9.98 -11.29 -34.67
CA ASN A 37 -9.50 -10.33 -35.67
C ASN A 37 -8.78 -9.10 -35.10
N VAL A 38 -8.81 -8.89 -33.77
CA VAL A 38 -8.00 -7.89 -33.08
C VAL A 38 -7.12 -8.57 -32.04
N ALA A 39 -5.81 -8.54 -32.28
CA ALA A 39 -4.84 -9.04 -31.31
C ALA A 39 -4.66 -8.06 -30.15
N PRO A 40 -4.26 -8.53 -28.94
CA PRO A 40 -3.88 -7.67 -27.84
C PRO A 40 -2.81 -6.65 -28.25
N ALA A 41 -2.91 -5.42 -27.74
CA ALA A 41 -2.14 -4.27 -28.15
C ALA A 41 -0.72 -4.26 -27.58
N TRP A 42 0.14 -5.16 -28.07
CA TRP A 42 1.54 -5.18 -27.68
C TRP A 42 2.44 -5.67 -28.81
N ALA A 43 3.73 -5.33 -28.68
CA ALA A 43 4.80 -5.90 -29.47
C ALA A 43 5.96 -6.25 -28.55
N LYS A 44 6.88 -7.09 -29.04
CA LYS A 44 8.18 -7.30 -28.41
C LYS A 44 9.13 -6.21 -28.88
N PRO A 45 9.62 -5.30 -28.01
CA PRO A 45 10.55 -4.26 -28.43
C PRO A 45 11.84 -4.85 -29.01
N ALA A 46 12.44 -4.15 -29.97
CA ALA A 46 13.70 -4.54 -30.59
C ALA A 46 14.93 -4.37 -29.66
N VAL A 47 14.79 -3.63 -28.55
CA VAL A 47 15.86 -3.39 -27.59
C VAL A 47 16.20 -4.69 -26.88
N ALA A 48 17.50 -5.00 -26.75
CA ALA A 48 17.95 -6.19 -26.03
C ALA A 48 17.46 -6.15 -24.58
N SER A 49 16.52 -7.03 -24.23
CA SER A 49 16.12 -7.26 -22.84
C SER A 49 17.38 -7.48 -22.01
N SER A 50 17.54 -6.76 -20.89
CA SER A 50 18.63 -7.04 -19.98
C SER A 50 18.61 -8.53 -19.61
N ARG A 51 19.77 -9.15 -19.34
CA ARG A 51 19.81 -10.55 -18.86
C ARG A 51 19.04 -10.77 -17.56
N TYR A 52 18.65 -9.69 -16.88
CA TYR A 52 17.89 -9.69 -15.64
C TYR A 52 16.39 -9.50 -15.85
N SER A 53 15.91 -9.24 -17.06
CA SER A 53 14.49 -8.96 -17.33
C SER A 53 13.60 -10.20 -17.09
N PHE A 54 12.34 -9.94 -16.75
CA PHE A 54 11.29 -10.96 -16.67
C PHE A 54 10.60 -11.16 -18.02
N VAL A 55 9.90 -12.28 -18.17
CA VAL A 55 9.15 -12.58 -19.40
C VAL A 55 8.01 -11.57 -19.57
N GLU A 56 7.35 -11.21 -18.47
CA GLU A 56 6.20 -10.28 -18.41
C GLU A 56 6.56 -8.83 -18.80
N GLU A 57 7.86 -8.50 -18.83
CA GLU A 57 8.40 -7.21 -19.29
C GLU A 57 8.52 -7.13 -20.82
N THR A 58 8.33 -8.26 -21.52
CA THR A 58 8.47 -8.37 -22.97
C THR A 58 7.28 -7.77 -23.73
N PRO A 59 6.01 -8.05 -23.38
CA PRO A 59 4.87 -7.43 -24.04
C PRO A 59 4.79 -5.95 -23.67
N GLN A 60 5.04 -5.07 -24.63
CA GLN A 60 4.98 -3.62 -24.43
C GLN A 60 4.11 -2.97 -25.49
N LEU A 61 3.34 -1.97 -25.05
CA LEU A 61 2.70 -1.02 -25.95
C LEU A 61 3.79 -0.14 -26.56
N THR A 62 3.70 0.09 -27.88
CA THR A 62 4.66 0.93 -28.61
C THR A 62 3.92 1.86 -29.56
N ASP A 63 4.58 2.94 -30.00
CA ASP A 63 3.99 3.86 -30.99
C ASP A 63 3.64 3.13 -32.31
N ALA A 64 4.41 2.11 -32.70
CA ALA A 64 4.13 1.30 -33.89
C ALA A 64 2.88 0.41 -33.73
N VAL A 65 2.67 -0.15 -32.53
CA VAL A 65 1.45 -0.91 -32.22
C VAL A 65 0.23 0.01 -32.31
N LEU A 66 0.31 1.20 -31.70
CA LEU A 66 -0.77 2.18 -31.72
C LEU A 66 -1.08 2.68 -33.13
N ALA A 67 -0.06 2.90 -33.97
CA ALA A 67 -0.25 3.26 -35.37
C ALA A 67 -1.02 2.17 -36.14
N ASN A 68 -0.64 0.90 -35.98
CA ASN A 68 -1.33 -0.22 -36.63
C ASN A 68 -2.81 -0.35 -36.16
N LEU A 69 -3.08 -0.16 -34.87
CA LEU A 69 -4.46 -0.17 -34.36
C LEU A 69 -5.31 0.99 -34.88
N THR A 70 -4.68 2.11 -35.23
CA THR A 70 -5.36 3.25 -35.85
C THR A 70 -5.80 2.91 -37.27
N ASP A 71 -4.98 2.18 -38.01
CA ASP A 71 -5.29 1.73 -39.37
C ASP A 71 -6.47 0.74 -39.40
N LEU A 72 -6.76 0.05 -38.28
CA LEU A 72 -7.95 -0.80 -38.11
C LEU A 72 -9.25 -0.03 -37.85
N GLU A 73 -9.19 1.31 -37.72
CA GLU A 73 -10.33 2.20 -37.44
C GLU A 73 -11.09 1.85 -36.14
N LEU A 74 -10.38 1.37 -35.12
CA LEU A 74 -10.94 1.15 -33.78
C LEU A 74 -11.40 2.48 -33.15
N SER A 75 -12.58 2.46 -32.51
CA SER A 75 -13.16 3.66 -31.89
C SER A 75 -12.27 4.18 -30.75
N GLU A 76 -12.02 5.49 -30.75
CA GLU A 76 -11.26 6.22 -29.72
C GLU A 76 -9.89 5.58 -29.37
N ILE A 77 -9.16 5.07 -30.37
CA ILE A 77 -7.82 4.51 -30.17
C ILE A 77 -6.83 5.49 -29.51
N ASP A 78 -7.06 6.79 -29.70
CA ASP A 78 -6.29 7.87 -29.08
C ASP A 78 -6.46 7.94 -27.54
N ALA A 79 -7.45 7.24 -26.96
CA ALA A 79 -7.51 7.00 -25.52
C ALA A 79 -6.29 6.22 -25.01
N PHE A 80 -5.60 5.46 -25.85
CA PHE A 80 -4.47 4.60 -25.46
C PHE A 80 -3.10 5.19 -25.80
N TYR A 81 -3.05 6.39 -26.39
CA TYR A 81 -1.79 7.02 -26.80
C TYR A 81 -0.94 7.48 -25.62
N PHE A 82 0.38 7.45 -25.78
CA PHE A 82 1.33 8.07 -24.86
C PHE A 82 1.17 9.59 -24.88
N GLU A 83 1.68 10.28 -23.85
CA GLU A 83 1.48 11.73 -23.71
C GLU A 83 1.99 12.51 -24.94
N ASN A 84 3.16 12.13 -25.47
CA ASN A 84 3.80 12.82 -26.58
C ASN A 84 3.19 12.51 -27.96
N THR A 85 2.31 11.52 -28.06
CA THR A 85 1.62 11.15 -29.30
C THR A 85 0.19 11.70 -29.28
N LYS A 86 0.02 12.95 -29.75
CA LYS A 86 -1.30 13.61 -29.92
C LYS A 86 -2.24 13.46 -28.71
N SER A 87 -1.76 13.69 -27.48
CA SER A 87 -2.64 13.72 -26.29
C SER A 87 -3.87 14.59 -26.56
N LYS A 88 -5.06 14.05 -26.32
CA LYS A 88 -6.35 14.75 -26.46
C LYS A 88 -6.47 15.98 -25.54
N ARG A 89 -5.62 16.11 -24.52
CA ARG A 89 -5.75 17.13 -23.47
C ARG A 89 -4.40 17.76 -23.13
N SER A 90 -4.39 19.09 -23.03
CA SER A 90 -3.32 19.84 -22.40
C SER A 90 -3.50 19.81 -20.86
N ALA A 91 -2.41 19.88 -20.10
CA ALA A 91 -2.50 19.97 -18.63
C ALA A 91 -3.20 21.27 -18.16
N ALA A 92 -3.16 22.32 -18.99
CA ALA A 92 -3.77 23.62 -18.71
C ALA A 92 -5.31 23.61 -18.86
N ASP A 93 -5.85 22.71 -19.67
CA ASP A 93 -7.29 22.57 -19.94
C ASP A 93 -7.94 21.38 -19.19
N ALA A 94 -7.22 20.80 -18.22
CA ALA A 94 -7.71 19.65 -17.47
C ALA A 94 -8.98 20.01 -16.68
N PRO A 95 -10.07 19.22 -16.77
CA PRO A 95 -11.28 19.45 -16.00
C PRO A 95 -11.00 19.49 -14.49
N LYS A 96 -11.79 20.28 -13.75
CA LYS A 96 -11.64 20.39 -12.30
C LYS A 96 -11.73 19.04 -11.59
N CYS A 97 -12.58 18.13 -12.07
CA CYS A 97 -12.76 16.81 -11.47
C CYS A 97 -12.40 15.68 -12.43
N LYS A 98 -11.97 14.54 -11.88
CA LYS A 98 -11.90 13.29 -12.62
C LYS A 98 -13.29 12.92 -13.17
N THR A 99 -13.28 12.37 -14.37
CA THR A 99 -14.48 11.84 -15.04
C THR A 99 -15.06 10.71 -14.18
N PHE A 100 -16.36 10.71 -13.99
CA PHE A 100 -17.06 9.81 -13.08
C PHE A 100 -18.32 9.22 -13.74
N PRO A 101 -18.81 8.03 -13.33
CA PRO A 101 -20.07 7.49 -13.83
C PRO A 101 -21.21 8.50 -13.84
N GLY A 102 -21.94 8.54 -14.96
CA GLY A 102 -23.02 9.49 -15.20
C GLY A 102 -22.59 10.77 -15.91
N ASP A 103 -21.29 11.08 -15.99
CA ASP A 103 -20.80 12.20 -16.80
C ASP A 103 -20.95 11.91 -18.29
N LYS A 104 -21.24 12.94 -19.10
CA LYS A 104 -21.24 12.82 -20.57
C LYS A 104 -19.90 12.36 -21.15
N ALA A 105 -18.80 12.71 -20.49
CA ALA A 105 -17.45 12.34 -20.88
C ALA A 105 -17.02 10.97 -20.35
N PHE A 106 -17.86 10.29 -19.55
CA PHE A 106 -17.54 8.95 -19.05
C PHE A 106 -17.55 7.95 -20.22
N PRO A 107 -16.58 7.03 -20.30
CA PRO A 107 -16.47 6.15 -21.45
C PRO A 107 -17.70 5.26 -21.59
N SER A 108 -18.18 5.11 -22.81
CA SER A 108 -19.31 4.22 -23.09
C SER A 108 -18.92 2.75 -22.91
N LYS A 109 -19.90 1.86 -22.78
CA LYS A 109 -19.65 0.40 -22.75
C LYS A 109 -18.86 -0.10 -23.95
N LEU A 110 -18.99 0.55 -25.11
CA LEU A 110 -18.22 0.24 -26.31
C LEU A 110 -16.71 0.49 -26.10
N ILE A 111 -16.36 1.63 -25.51
CA ILE A 111 -14.96 2.01 -25.25
C ILE A 111 -14.32 1.08 -24.20
N TRP A 112 -15.07 0.68 -23.16
CA TRP A 112 -14.61 -0.34 -22.21
C TRP A 112 -14.37 -1.71 -22.86
N LYS A 113 -15.21 -2.12 -23.82
CA LYS A 113 -14.99 -3.35 -24.59
C LYS A 113 -13.76 -3.28 -25.49
N VAL A 114 -13.49 -2.13 -26.12
CA VAL A 114 -12.24 -1.92 -26.87
C VAL A 114 -11.04 -2.05 -25.94
N PHE A 115 -11.09 -1.45 -24.75
CA PHE A 115 -10.02 -1.61 -23.77
C PHE A 115 -9.81 -3.08 -23.39
N ASP A 116 -10.89 -3.81 -23.08
CA ASP A 116 -10.80 -5.22 -22.72
C ASP A 116 -10.17 -6.06 -23.85
N LEU A 117 -10.61 -5.85 -25.08
CA LEU A 117 -10.07 -6.49 -26.29
C LEU A 117 -8.57 -6.20 -26.46
N LEU A 118 -8.16 -4.93 -26.39
CA LEU A 118 -6.75 -4.54 -26.52
C LEU A 118 -5.88 -5.06 -25.36
N SER A 119 -6.46 -5.25 -24.18
CA SER A 119 -5.78 -5.81 -23.01
C SER A 119 -5.66 -7.34 -23.04
N GLY A 120 -6.38 -8.00 -23.97
CA GLY A 120 -6.49 -9.45 -24.05
C GLY A 120 -7.38 -10.05 -22.96
N GLY A 121 -8.52 -9.43 -22.68
CA GLY A 121 -9.48 -9.93 -21.69
C GLY A 121 -9.06 -9.68 -20.23
N ALA A 122 -8.23 -8.67 -19.97
CA ALA A 122 -7.67 -8.41 -18.64
C ALA A 122 -8.56 -7.50 -17.77
N LEU A 123 -9.63 -6.93 -18.32
CA LEU A 123 -10.54 -6.05 -17.59
C LEU A 123 -11.48 -6.88 -16.72
N ILE A 124 -11.63 -6.48 -15.46
CA ILE A 124 -12.50 -7.12 -14.46
C ILE A 124 -13.53 -6.08 -14.02
N ASP A 125 -14.81 -6.40 -14.18
CA ASP A 125 -15.90 -5.68 -13.52
C ASP A 125 -15.82 -5.88 -12.00
N THR A 126 -15.96 -4.82 -11.23
CA THR A 126 -15.86 -4.91 -9.78
C THR A 126 -17.07 -5.60 -9.18
N VAL A 127 -16.80 -6.68 -8.43
CA VAL A 127 -17.75 -7.36 -7.56
C VAL A 127 -17.14 -7.39 -6.16
N PRO A 128 -17.61 -6.57 -5.20
CA PRO A 128 -17.03 -6.51 -3.86
C PRO A 128 -16.99 -7.90 -3.22
N LEU A 129 -15.89 -8.25 -2.56
CA LEU A 129 -15.68 -9.59 -1.98
C LEU A 129 -16.83 -10.03 -1.07
N GLY A 130 -17.33 -9.13 -0.23
CA GLY A 130 -18.43 -9.40 0.71
C GLY A 130 -19.81 -9.55 0.07
N SER A 131 -19.98 -9.22 -1.22
CA SER A 131 -21.25 -9.37 -1.94
C SER A 131 -21.81 -10.80 -1.91
N ALA A 132 -20.93 -11.80 -1.73
CA ALA A 132 -21.29 -13.20 -1.52
C ALA A 132 -22.28 -13.42 -0.36
N CYS A 133 -22.30 -12.54 0.65
CA CYS A 133 -23.21 -12.61 1.78
C CYS A 133 -24.57 -11.95 1.56
N TYR A 134 -24.72 -11.13 0.54
CA TYR A 134 -25.94 -10.36 0.29
C TYR A 134 -26.82 -11.09 -0.71
N LYS A 135 -28.11 -11.25 -0.40
CA LYS A 135 -29.06 -11.90 -1.32
C LYS A 135 -29.12 -11.13 -2.64
N GLY A 136 -28.88 -11.80 -3.76
CA GLY A 136 -28.83 -11.17 -5.08
C GLY A 136 -28.09 -12.04 -6.10
N GLU A 137 -27.63 -11.42 -7.20
CA GLU A 137 -26.93 -12.09 -8.31
C GLU A 137 -25.64 -12.78 -7.87
N HIS A 138 -24.89 -12.19 -6.94
CA HIS A 138 -23.59 -12.69 -6.49
C HIS A 138 -23.65 -13.47 -5.16
N TYR A 139 -24.85 -13.76 -4.65
CA TYR A 139 -25.01 -14.50 -3.40
C TYR A 139 -24.43 -15.92 -3.50
N ASP A 140 -23.58 -16.28 -2.54
CA ASP A 140 -23.01 -17.61 -2.41
C ASP A 140 -22.90 -17.94 -0.92
N GLU A 141 -23.75 -18.86 -0.46
CA GLU A 141 -23.85 -19.22 0.97
C GLU A 141 -22.54 -19.81 1.52
N ALA A 142 -21.86 -20.66 0.74
CA ALA A 142 -20.63 -21.30 1.19
C ALA A 142 -19.47 -20.30 1.25
N LYS A 143 -19.37 -19.43 0.23
CA LYS A 143 -18.39 -18.34 0.24
C LYS A 143 -18.69 -17.34 1.35
N CYS A 144 -19.95 -17.01 1.60
CA CYS A 144 -20.33 -16.13 2.70
C CYS A 144 -19.88 -16.69 4.06
N GLN A 145 -20.16 -17.96 4.33
CA GLN A 145 -19.72 -18.59 5.58
C GLN A 145 -18.20 -18.56 5.73
N PHE A 146 -17.46 -18.87 4.65
CA PHE A 146 -16.01 -18.76 4.64
C PHE A 146 -15.54 -17.34 4.97
N LEU A 147 -16.17 -16.31 4.39
CA LEU A 147 -15.83 -14.91 4.66
C LEU A 147 -16.12 -14.52 6.11
N LEU A 148 -17.28 -14.91 6.67
CA LEU A 148 -17.60 -14.65 8.07
C LEU A 148 -16.55 -15.26 9.03
N ASP A 149 -16.05 -16.46 8.71
CA ASP A 149 -15.07 -17.16 9.53
C ASP A 149 -13.63 -16.63 9.36
N ASN A 150 -13.33 -15.96 8.23
CA ASN A 150 -11.96 -15.61 7.84
C ASN A 150 -11.77 -14.13 7.47
N TRP A 151 -12.75 -13.25 7.71
CA TRP A 151 -12.68 -11.83 7.34
C TRP A 151 -11.50 -11.11 7.98
N SER A 152 -11.11 -11.50 9.20
CA SER A 152 -9.97 -10.89 9.87
C SER A 152 -8.61 -11.42 9.40
N ASN A 153 -8.56 -12.36 8.45
CA ASN A 153 -7.31 -12.93 7.95
C ASN A 153 -6.88 -12.23 6.66
N SER A 154 -5.66 -11.68 6.64
CA SER A 154 -5.08 -11.00 5.47
C SER A 154 -5.10 -11.84 4.19
N THR A 155 -4.94 -13.17 4.27
CA THR A 155 -4.95 -14.01 3.07
C THR A 155 -6.31 -14.05 2.37
N THR A 156 -7.40 -13.74 3.08
CA THR A 156 -8.76 -13.67 2.53
C THR A 156 -8.91 -12.55 1.50
N HIS A 157 -8.18 -11.44 1.70
CA HIS A 157 -8.34 -10.22 0.90
C HIS A 157 -7.40 -10.16 -0.31
N ILE A 158 -6.15 -10.61 -0.16
CA ILE A 158 -5.09 -10.39 -1.17
C ILE A 158 -5.35 -10.96 -2.56
N SER A 159 -6.25 -11.95 -2.68
CA SER A 159 -6.59 -12.59 -3.94
C SER A 159 -7.77 -11.94 -4.66
N ASP A 160 -8.38 -10.92 -4.06
CA ASP A 160 -9.45 -10.13 -4.67
C ASP A 160 -8.90 -8.84 -5.29
N PRO A 161 -9.31 -8.46 -6.52
CA PRO A 161 -8.81 -7.27 -7.20
C PRO A 161 -9.29 -5.94 -6.60
N THR A 162 -10.20 -5.98 -5.61
CA THR A 162 -10.92 -4.81 -5.12
C THR A 162 -10.98 -4.74 -3.59
N SER A 163 -10.79 -5.86 -2.88
CA SER A 163 -10.84 -5.88 -1.42
C SER A 163 -9.64 -5.19 -0.76
N VAL A 164 -9.89 -4.30 0.19
CA VAL A 164 -8.86 -3.72 1.07
C VAL A 164 -9.00 -4.21 2.51
N MET A 165 -7.88 -4.16 3.23
CA MET A 165 -7.76 -4.59 4.63
C MET A 165 -8.19 -3.51 5.64
N SER A 166 -8.39 -2.27 5.15
CA SER A 166 -8.89 -1.12 5.92
C SER A 166 -10.24 -0.64 5.35
N PRO A 167 -11.34 -1.38 5.57
CA PRO A 167 -12.62 -1.14 4.90
C PRO A 167 -13.25 0.23 5.19
N LEU A 168 -12.82 0.91 6.27
CA LEU A 168 -13.18 2.30 6.58
C LEU A 168 -13.11 3.22 5.35
N TYR A 169 -12.04 3.10 4.57
CA TYR A 169 -11.79 4.01 3.45
C TYR A 169 -12.66 3.74 2.22
N GLU A 170 -13.22 2.53 2.10
CA GLU A 170 -14.24 2.19 1.10
C GLU A 170 -15.65 2.50 1.59
N GLY A 171 -15.77 2.99 2.84
CA GLY A 171 -17.02 3.27 3.53
C GLY A 171 -17.63 2.06 4.21
N ALA A 172 -16.93 0.92 4.28
CA ALA A 172 -17.41 -0.35 4.86
C ALA A 172 -18.80 -0.76 4.31
N THR A 173 -19.01 -0.51 3.02
CA THR A 173 -20.33 -0.57 2.37
C THR A 173 -20.75 -1.97 1.94
N CYS A 174 -19.90 -2.99 2.13
CA CYS A 174 -20.21 -4.36 1.75
C CYS A 174 -19.51 -5.38 2.66
N GLU A 175 -19.50 -5.14 3.97
CA GLU A 175 -18.92 -6.07 4.95
C GLU A 175 -19.81 -7.34 5.08
N PRO A 176 -19.24 -8.56 5.16
CA PRO A 176 -20.01 -9.80 5.29
C PRO A 176 -20.98 -9.80 6.48
N ALA A 177 -20.54 -9.30 7.64
CA ALA A 177 -21.33 -9.31 8.87
C ALA A 177 -22.61 -8.46 8.76
N ASN A 178 -22.53 -7.33 8.06
CA ASN A 178 -23.65 -6.39 7.90
C ASN A 178 -24.82 -7.00 7.09
N ALA A 179 -24.58 -8.05 6.30
CA ALA A 179 -25.63 -8.69 5.52
C ALA A 179 -26.70 -9.36 6.41
N ALA A 180 -26.29 -9.95 7.54
CA ALA A 180 -27.21 -10.59 8.49
C ALA A 180 -28.14 -9.58 9.19
N GLU A 181 -27.71 -8.32 9.25
CA GLU A 181 -28.44 -7.20 9.87
C GLU A 181 -29.35 -6.46 8.87
N GLY A 182 -29.44 -6.95 7.62
CA GLY A 182 -30.24 -6.32 6.56
C GLY A 182 -29.55 -5.13 5.87
N GLY A 183 -28.22 -5.03 5.99
CA GLY A 183 -27.43 -4.02 5.28
C GLY A 183 -27.51 -4.15 3.76
N GLN A 184 -27.06 -3.11 3.05
CA GLN A 184 -26.95 -3.11 1.59
C GLN A 184 -25.48 -3.17 1.17
N CYS A 185 -25.18 -4.00 0.18
CA CYS A 185 -23.88 -4.00 -0.48
C CYS A 185 -23.91 -3.00 -1.64
N THR A 186 -23.07 -1.97 -1.57
CA THR A 186 -22.88 -1.00 -2.67
C THR A 186 -21.40 -0.87 -3.01
N LEU A 187 -21.09 -0.22 -4.14
CA LEU A 187 -19.70 0.00 -4.54
C LEU A 187 -18.94 1.03 -3.70
N GLY A 188 -19.60 1.89 -2.91
CA GLY A 188 -18.93 2.86 -2.03
C GLY A 188 -17.64 3.47 -2.62
N GLY A 189 -16.50 3.17 -1.98
CA GLY A 189 -15.16 3.56 -2.43
C GLY A 189 -14.42 2.53 -3.28
N PHE A 190 -14.99 1.37 -3.60
CA PHE A 190 -14.41 0.39 -4.51
C PHE A 190 -14.21 1.00 -5.92
N PRO A 191 -13.19 0.55 -6.68
CA PRO A 191 -13.07 0.91 -8.10
C PRO A 191 -14.26 0.37 -8.92
N LEU A 192 -14.45 0.87 -10.14
CA LEU A 192 -15.46 0.32 -11.07
C LEU A 192 -14.92 -0.91 -11.79
N TYR A 193 -13.67 -0.78 -12.22
CA TYR A 193 -12.97 -1.76 -13.03
C TYR A 193 -11.58 -1.98 -12.46
N SER A 194 -11.08 -3.21 -12.59
CA SER A 194 -9.70 -3.56 -12.32
C SER A 194 -9.06 -4.19 -13.55
N ILE A 195 -7.79 -3.85 -13.82
CA ILE A 195 -6.97 -4.54 -14.82
C ILE A 195 -6.12 -5.57 -14.11
N LYS A 196 -6.30 -6.84 -14.48
CA LYS A 196 -5.45 -7.94 -14.04
C LYS A 196 -4.10 -7.88 -14.74
N ALA A 197 -3.19 -7.07 -14.21
CA ALA A 197 -1.88 -6.86 -14.81
C ALA A 197 -1.03 -8.14 -14.74
N SER A 198 -0.73 -8.72 -15.90
CA SER A 198 0.20 -9.83 -16.09
C SER A 198 1.37 -9.49 -17.00
N ASN A 199 1.39 -8.29 -17.59
CA ASN A 199 2.48 -7.79 -18.40
C ASN A 199 2.49 -6.25 -18.45
N VAL A 200 3.58 -5.68 -18.99
CA VAL A 200 3.78 -4.23 -19.09
C VAL A 200 2.74 -3.56 -19.99
N ALA A 201 2.40 -4.13 -21.14
CA ALA A 201 1.46 -3.51 -22.07
C ALA A 201 0.08 -3.22 -21.44
N GLN A 202 -0.45 -4.15 -20.64
CA GLN A 202 -1.72 -3.94 -19.93
C GLN A 202 -1.67 -2.75 -18.95
N ILE A 203 -0.54 -2.57 -18.28
CA ILE A 203 -0.31 -1.42 -17.38
C ILE A 203 -0.23 -0.13 -18.19
N GLN A 204 0.49 -0.12 -19.31
CA GLN A 204 0.60 1.04 -20.20
C GLN A 204 -0.76 1.45 -20.77
N LEU A 205 -1.56 0.48 -21.23
CA LEU A 205 -2.93 0.72 -21.71
C LEU A 205 -3.78 1.37 -20.61
N ALA A 206 -3.76 0.84 -19.38
CA ALA A 206 -4.53 1.39 -18.27
C ALA A 206 -4.11 2.82 -17.88
N VAL A 207 -2.79 3.09 -17.82
CA VAL A 207 -2.26 4.44 -17.53
C VAL A 207 -2.68 5.43 -18.60
N ASN A 208 -2.50 5.08 -19.88
CA ASN A 208 -2.86 5.95 -21.00
C ASN A 208 -4.38 6.19 -21.05
N PHE A 209 -5.18 5.12 -20.92
CA PHE A 209 -6.64 5.19 -20.90
C PHE A 209 -7.14 6.13 -19.82
N ALA A 210 -6.65 5.97 -18.58
CA ALA A 210 -7.05 6.81 -17.47
C ALA A 210 -6.61 8.27 -17.66
N ARG A 211 -5.39 8.53 -18.15
CA ARG A 211 -4.91 9.88 -18.43
C ARG A 211 -5.75 10.58 -19.49
N ASN A 212 -5.93 9.94 -20.64
CA ASN A 212 -6.56 10.57 -21.82
C ASN A 212 -8.08 10.76 -21.64
N LEU A 213 -8.73 9.89 -20.86
CA LEU A 213 -10.15 10.00 -20.51
C LEU A 213 -10.38 10.69 -19.15
N ASN A 214 -9.31 11.12 -18.48
CA ASN A 214 -9.32 11.78 -17.17
C ASN A 214 -10.07 10.96 -16.09
N ILE A 215 -9.96 9.65 -16.15
CA ILE A 215 -10.51 8.73 -15.15
C ILE A 215 -9.55 8.71 -13.96
N ARG A 216 -10.09 8.56 -12.75
CA ARG A 216 -9.27 8.33 -11.56
C ARG A 216 -8.54 6.99 -11.71
N LEU A 217 -7.22 6.98 -11.59
CA LEU A 217 -6.41 5.77 -11.62
C LEU A 217 -6.01 5.38 -10.20
N ILE A 218 -6.17 4.10 -9.86
CA ILE A 218 -5.74 3.50 -8.60
C ILE A 218 -4.76 2.37 -8.88
N ILE A 219 -3.80 2.18 -7.98
CA ILE A 219 -2.89 1.03 -8.02
C ILE A 219 -3.23 0.13 -6.84
N HIS A 220 -3.61 -1.10 -7.14
CA HIS A 220 -3.95 -2.11 -6.15
C HIS A 220 -2.93 -3.24 -6.20
N ASN A 221 -2.34 -3.55 -5.05
CA ASN A 221 -1.41 -4.67 -4.91
C ASN A 221 -2.00 -5.76 -4.03
N THR A 222 -2.02 -5.55 -2.71
CA THR A 222 -2.55 -6.51 -1.74
C THR A 222 -3.74 -5.99 -0.95
N GLY A 223 -4.12 -4.72 -1.12
CA GLY A 223 -5.16 -4.07 -0.32
C GLY A 223 -4.74 -3.72 1.12
N HIS A 224 -3.46 -3.87 1.48
CA HIS A 224 -2.96 -3.72 2.86
C HIS A 224 -2.87 -2.27 3.38
N ASP A 225 -3.19 -1.28 2.56
CA ASP A 225 -2.98 0.13 2.92
C ASP A 225 -3.84 0.61 4.10
N PHE A 226 -3.26 1.39 5.00
CA PHE A 226 -3.89 1.90 6.23
C PHE A 226 -4.58 3.26 6.06
N LEU A 227 -4.49 3.88 4.88
CA LEU A 227 -4.91 5.27 4.62
C LEU A 227 -5.85 5.40 3.40
N GLY A 228 -6.25 4.30 2.77
CA GLY A 228 -7.11 4.30 1.58
C GLY A 228 -6.39 4.61 0.26
N LYS A 229 -5.05 4.42 0.17
CA LYS A 229 -4.26 4.72 -1.04
C LYS A 229 -4.55 3.79 -2.22
N SER A 230 -5.07 2.58 -1.97
CA SER A 230 -5.27 1.53 -2.98
C SER A 230 -6.73 1.31 -3.38
N THR A 231 -7.59 2.31 -3.16
CA THR A 231 -9.01 2.26 -3.52
C THR A 231 -9.55 3.63 -3.91
N GLY A 232 -10.73 3.68 -4.52
CA GLY A 232 -11.30 4.92 -5.02
C GLY A 232 -12.56 4.76 -5.86
N ALA A 233 -13.62 5.44 -5.45
CA ALA A 233 -14.88 5.51 -6.18
C ALA A 233 -14.67 6.01 -7.62
N GLY A 234 -15.36 5.38 -8.55
CA GLY A 234 -15.34 5.77 -9.96
C GLY A 234 -14.02 5.48 -10.69
N ALA A 235 -13.08 4.81 -10.05
CA ALA A 235 -11.74 4.60 -10.58
C ALA A 235 -11.62 3.39 -11.52
N LEU A 236 -10.57 3.43 -12.33
CA LEU A 236 -9.92 2.25 -12.90
C LEU A 236 -8.77 1.85 -11.97
N SER A 237 -8.71 0.59 -11.54
CA SER A 237 -7.65 0.03 -10.72
C SER A 237 -6.68 -0.80 -11.58
N ILE A 238 -5.38 -0.71 -11.30
CA ILE A 238 -4.37 -1.62 -11.86
C ILE A 238 -3.98 -2.60 -10.77
N TRP A 239 -4.36 -3.87 -10.96
CA TRP A 239 -4.12 -4.95 -10.00
C TRP A 239 -2.77 -5.64 -10.27
N THR A 240 -1.72 -5.18 -9.60
CA THR A 240 -0.34 -5.64 -9.81
C THR A 240 0.01 -6.95 -9.09
N HIS A 241 -0.92 -7.50 -8.31
CA HIS A 241 -0.71 -8.72 -7.51
C HIS A 241 -0.20 -9.90 -8.34
N ASN A 242 -0.58 -10.00 -9.61
CA ASN A 242 -0.29 -11.15 -10.46
C ASN A 242 1.13 -11.17 -11.03
N LEU A 243 1.92 -10.10 -10.84
CA LEU A 243 3.33 -10.03 -11.24
C LEU A 243 4.20 -10.75 -10.20
N LYS A 244 4.21 -12.09 -10.25
CA LYS A 244 4.72 -12.98 -9.19
C LYS A 244 6.12 -13.58 -9.47
N ASP A 245 6.83 -13.09 -10.48
CA ASP A 245 8.18 -13.59 -10.79
C ASP A 245 9.24 -13.19 -9.73
N ILE A 246 10.13 -14.15 -9.40
CA ILE A 246 11.32 -13.94 -8.54
C ILE A 246 12.54 -14.51 -9.27
N LYS A 247 13.62 -13.74 -9.37
CA LYS A 247 14.88 -14.18 -9.95
C LYS A 247 16.07 -13.85 -9.08
N PHE A 248 16.77 -14.88 -8.60
CA PHE A 248 18.03 -14.73 -7.89
C PHE A 248 19.19 -14.52 -8.86
N THR A 249 20.11 -13.63 -8.50
CA THR A 249 21.40 -13.47 -9.18
C THR A 249 22.51 -13.39 -8.14
N LYS A 250 23.36 -14.43 -8.06
CA LYS A 250 24.49 -14.48 -7.11
C LYS A 250 25.53 -13.36 -7.29
N SER A 251 25.76 -12.96 -8.54
CA SER A 251 26.76 -11.94 -8.92
C SER A 251 26.10 -10.85 -9.76
N TYR A 252 25.16 -10.13 -9.17
CA TYR A 252 24.53 -8.98 -9.80
C TYR A 252 25.56 -7.88 -10.04
N ARG A 253 25.51 -7.32 -11.25
CA ARG A 253 26.33 -6.18 -11.69
C ARG A 253 25.41 -5.28 -12.52
N GLY A 254 24.82 -4.30 -11.85
CA GLY A 254 23.92 -3.31 -12.45
C GLY A 254 24.61 -1.99 -12.77
N ALA A 255 23.82 -0.93 -12.90
CA ALA A 255 24.32 0.42 -13.16
C ALA A 255 25.12 1.01 -11.98
N GLY A 256 24.72 0.70 -10.74
CA GLY A 256 25.30 1.24 -9.53
C GLY A 256 26.67 0.68 -9.12
N SER A 257 27.14 1.13 -7.96
CA SER A 257 28.42 0.66 -7.36
C SER A 257 28.31 -0.73 -6.73
N TYR A 258 27.09 -1.20 -6.45
CA TYR A 258 26.84 -2.49 -5.83
C TYR A 258 27.19 -3.66 -6.77
N THR A 259 27.96 -4.62 -6.26
CA THR A 259 28.15 -5.94 -6.85
C THR A 259 27.94 -7.00 -5.78
N GLY A 260 27.09 -7.98 -6.04
CA GLY A 260 26.78 -9.00 -5.04
C GLY A 260 25.50 -9.79 -5.34
N PRO A 261 25.01 -10.59 -4.39
CA PRO A 261 23.78 -11.35 -4.55
C PRO A 261 22.56 -10.42 -4.49
N ALA A 262 21.63 -10.59 -5.42
CA ALA A 262 20.42 -9.78 -5.49
C ALA A 262 19.22 -10.62 -5.95
N PHE A 263 18.01 -10.19 -5.57
CA PHE A 263 16.77 -10.65 -6.19
C PHE A 263 16.20 -9.57 -7.08
N LYS A 264 15.72 -9.96 -8.26
CA LYS A 264 14.68 -9.22 -8.96
C LYS A 264 13.33 -9.78 -8.54
N LEU A 265 12.38 -8.90 -8.23
CA LEU A 265 11.07 -9.21 -7.67
C LEU A 265 10.00 -8.51 -8.51
N GLY A 266 8.98 -9.24 -8.95
CA GLY A 266 7.79 -8.65 -9.57
C GLY A 266 7.01 -7.77 -8.58
N ALA A 267 6.14 -6.90 -9.10
CA ALA A 267 5.33 -5.98 -8.29
C ALA A 267 4.40 -6.70 -7.30
N GLY A 268 4.01 -7.94 -7.63
CA GLY A 268 3.07 -8.75 -6.85
C GLY A 268 3.71 -9.55 -5.72
N ILE A 269 5.04 -9.56 -5.58
CA ILE A 269 5.74 -10.35 -4.57
C ILE A 269 5.40 -9.88 -3.16
N GLN A 270 4.97 -10.83 -2.33
CA GLN A 270 4.67 -10.60 -0.92
C GLN A 270 5.86 -10.97 -0.03
N VAL A 271 5.86 -10.49 1.22
CA VAL A 271 6.95 -10.74 2.17
C VAL A 271 7.22 -12.23 2.36
N LYS A 272 6.17 -13.06 2.49
CA LYS A 272 6.31 -14.52 2.59
C LYS A 272 7.07 -15.12 1.40
N ASP A 273 6.74 -14.68 0.18
CA ASP A 273 7.36 -15.17 -1.05
C ASP A 273 8.85 -14.81 -1.10
N LEU A 274 9.19 -13.56 -0.72
CA LEU A 274 10.56 -13.08 -0.65
C LEU A 274 11.39 -13.88 0.38
N TYR A 275 10.88 -14.06 1.59
CA TYR A 275 11.63 -14.73 2.64
C TYR A 275 11.81 -16.23 2.37
N GLU A 276 10.82 -16.89 1.78
CA GLU A 276 10.94 -18.27 1.32
C GLU A 276 11.97 -18.42 0.20
N ALA A 277 11.96 -17.50 -0.78
CA ALA A 277 12.96 -17.48 -1.83
C ALA A 277 14.37 -17.22 -1.29
N ALA A 278 14.53 -16.27 -0.38
CA ALA A 278 15.82 -15.94 0.23
C ALA A 278 16.39 -17.11 1.04
N ASP A 279 15.58 -17.75 1.87
CA ASP A 279 16.01 -18.91 2.67
C ASP A 279 16.45 -20.08 1.79
N ARG A 280 15.73 -20.34 0.68
CA ARG A 280 16.10 -21.38 -0.30
C ARG A 280 17.47 -21.13 -0.93
N GLU A 281 17.81 -19.88 -1.20
CA GLU A 281 19.11 -19.49 -1.76
C GLU A 281 20.21 -19.34 -0.68
N GLY A 282 19.89 -19.51 0.61
CA GLY A 282 20.84 -19.39 1.72
C GLY A 282 21.13 -17.95 2.17
N TYR A 283 20.18 -17.03 1.93
CA TYR A 283 20.28 -15.62 2.25
C TYR A 283 19.14 -15.15 3.18
N SER A 284 19.32 -13.97 3.76
CA SER A 284 18.26 -13.17 4.40
C SER A 284 17.90 -12.00 3.48
N ALA A 285 16.66 -11.54 3.53
CA ALA A 285 16.19 -10.40 2.76
C ALA A 285 15.44 -9.42 3.66
N VAL A 286 15.37 -8.15 3.26
CA VAL A 286 14.67 -7.09 4.01
C VAL A 286 13.25 -6.96 3.47
N GLY A 287 12.27 -7.37 4.28
CA GLY A 287 10.85 -7.14 4.08
C GLY A 287 10.19 -6.71 5.40
N GLY A 288 8.87 -6.54 5.39
CA GLY A 288 8.11 -6.22 6.60
C GLY A 288 7.95 -7.40 7.56
N GLU A 289 7.23 -7.17 8.65
CA GLU A 289 6.76 -8.22 9.56
C GLU A 289 5.58 -9.01 9.01
N CYS A 290 4.65 -8.35 8.33
CA CYS A 290 3.37 -8.96 7.91
C CYS A 290 3.54 -9.76 6.62
N ARG A 291 3.04 -11.00 6.64
CA ARG A 291 3.30 -12.03 5.61
C ARG A 291 2.81 -11.64 4.23
N ASP A 292 1.67 -10.95 4.20
CA ASP A 292 0.93 -10.67 2.98
C ASP A 292 1.18 -9.27 2.42
N VAL A 293 2.03 -8.46 3.06
CA VAL A 293 2.46 -7.16 2.55
C VAL A 293 3.19 -7.33 1.22
N GLY A 294 2.84 -6.52 0.22
CA GLY A 294 3.55 -6.45 -1.06
C GLY A 294 4.88 -5.72 -0.93
N VAL A 295 6.00 -6.42 -1.17
CA VAL A 295 7.36 -5.90 -0.94
C VAL A 295 7.65 -4.71 -1.85
N THR A 296 7.38 -4.87 -3.14
CA THR A 296 7.65 -3.88 -4.20
C THR A 296 6.47 -2.92 -4.42
N GLY A 297 5.34 -3.19 -3.75
CA GLY A 297 4.12 -2.37 -3.74
C GLY A 297 4.23 -1.15 -2.84
N GLY A 298 3.35 -0.98 -1.85
CA GLY A 298 3.37 0.18 -0.94
C GLY A 298 4.56 0.24 0.01
N TYR A 299 5.09 -0.93 0.40
CA TYR A 299 6.11 -1.07 1.43
C TYR A 299 7.43 -0.39 1.09
N THR A 300 8.12 -0.83 0.03
CA THR A 300 9.45 -0.30 -0.32
C THR A 300 9.43 1.18 -0.72
N PRO A 301 8.48 1.65 -1.56
CA PRO A 301 8.37 3.05 -1.91
C PRO A 301 7.99 3.98 -0.77
N GLY A 302 7.28 3.50 0.26
CA GLY A 302 7.02 4.27 1.48
C GLY A 302 8.21 4.30 2.46
N GLY A 303 9.25 3.49 2.21
CA GLY A 303 10.39 3.30 3.10
C GLY A 303 10.58 1.84 3.45
N GLY A 304 9.64 1.28 4.23
CA GLY A 304 9.63 -0.12 4.62
C GLY A 304 10.62 -0.43 5.75
N HIS A 305 10.14 -0.50 6.99
CA HIS A 305 10.97 -0.98 8.11
C HIS A 305 10.91 -2.51 8.23
N SER A 306 11.92 -3.08 8.86
CA SER A 306 12.13 -4.52 8.94
C SER A 306 12.77 -4.92 10.26
N PRO A 307 12.59 -6.18 10.71
CA PRO A 307 13.44 -6.77 11.75
C PRO A 307 14.94 -6.68 11.44
N LEU A 308 15.32 -6.53 10.17
CA LEU A 308 16.71 -6.34 9.74
C LEU A 308 17.13 -4.87 9.61
N SER A 309 16.22 -3.91 9.75
CA SER A 309 16.55 -2.49 9.57
C SER A 309 17.69 -1.97 10.46
N PRO A 310 17.87 -2.43 11.72
CA PRO A 310 19.01 -2.04 12.53
C PRO A 310 20.39 -2.33 11.91
N ILE A 311 20.50 -3.32 11.03
CA ILE A 311 21.77 -3.70 10.37
C ILE A 311 21.78 -3.38 8.87
N ALA A 312 20.60 -3.30 8.23
CA ALA A 312 20.46 -3.22 6.77
C ALA A 312 19.85 -1.91 6.27
N GLY A 313 19.26 -1.09 7.14
CA GLY A 313 18.46 0.07 6.74
C GLY A 313 17.04 -0.31 6.30
N LEU A 314 16.35 0.61 5.63
CA LEU A 314 14.98 0.44 5.16
C LEU A 314 14.90 -0.44 3.90
N GLY A 315 13.70 -0.89 3.52
CA GLY A 315 13.43 -1.51 2.22
C GLY A 315 13.88 -0.63 1.06
N ALA A 316 13.63 0.67 1.15
CA ALA A 316 14.09 1.69 0.20
C ALA A 316 15.63 1.75 0.06
N ASP A 317 16.40 1.32 1.06
CA ASP A 317 17.86 1.28 1.02
C ASP A 317 18.40 0.05 0.24
N GLN A 318 17.51 -0.92 -0.04
CA GLN A 318 17.86 -2.18 -0.71
C GLN A 318 17.79 -2.11 -2.22
N VAL A 319 17.00 -1.18 -2.75
CA VAL A 319 16.69 -1.11 -4.18
C VAL A 319 17.93 -0.72 -4.98
N LEU A 320 18.21 -1.52 -6.00
CA LEU A 320 19.32 -1.39 -6.95
C LEU A 320 18.85 -0.90 -8.33
N SER A 321 17.60 -1.17 -8.68
CA SER A 321 16.95 -0.75 -9.92
C SER A 321 15.43 -0.95 -9.80
N VAL A 322 14.64 -0.12 -10.47
CA VAL A 322 13.18 -0.20 -10.56
C VAL A 322 12.78 -0.17 -12.02
N ASP A 323 11.94 -1.11 -12.44
CA ASP A 323 11.26 -1.04 -13.73
C ASP A 323 9.82 -0.55 -13.49
N ILE A 324 9.42 0.53 -14.16
CA ILE A 324 8.23 1.32 -13.83
C ILE A 324 7.55 1.88 -15.08
N VAL A 325 6.22 1.90 -15.08
CA VAL A 325 5.42 2.63 -16.08
C VAL A 325 5.12 4.03 -15.54
N THR A 326 5.64 5.06 -16.21
CA THR A 326 5.56 6.47 -15.79
C THR A 326 4.22 7.13 -16.17
N PRO A 327 3.92 8.34 -15.66
CA PRO A 327 2.64 9.03 -15.92
C PRO A 327 2.36 9.31 -17.40
N ASP A 328 3.41 9.42 -18.22
CA ASP A 328 3.34 9.55 -19.69
C ASP A 328 3.05 8.20 -20.41
N GLY A 329 2.95 7.10 -19.65
CA GLY A 329 2.67 5.74 -20.08
C GLY A 329 3.89 4.95 -20.54
N ARG A 330 5.09 5.52 -20.50
CA ARG A 330 6.31 4.84 -20.96
C ARG A 330 6.80 3.85 -19.91
N PHE A 331 7.34 2.72 -20.35
CA PHE A 331 8.02 1.76 -19.49
C PHE A 331 9.52 2.09 -19.46
N VAL A 332 10.04 2.38 -18.27
CA VAL A 332 11.43 2.82 -18.09
C VAL A 332 12.09 2.07 -16.92
N THR A 333 13.42 1.98 -16.97
CA THR A 333 14.24 1.54 -15.84
C THR A 333 14.84 2.76 -15.13
N ALA A 334 14.67 2.83 -13.82
CA ALA A 334 15.28 3.83 -12.95
C ALA A 334 16.35 3.17 -12.07
N ASP A 335 17.56 3.71 -12.08
CA ASP A 335 18.72 3.24 -11.30
C ASP A 335 19.70 4.39 -11.00
N GLU A 336 20.90 4.08 -10.48
CA GLU A 336 21.91 5.09 -10.13
C GLU A 336 22.49 5.85 -11.35
N LYS A 337 22.22 5.45 -12.59
CA LYS A 337 22.74 6.08 -13.82
C LYS A 337 21.66 6.52 -14.80
N GLN A 338 20.44 5.99 -14.70
CA GLN A 338 19.32 6.26 -15.61
C GLN A 338 18.09 6.66 -14.81
N ASN A 339 17.39 7.73 -15.22
CA ASN A 339 16.20 8.25 -14.53
C ASN A 339 16.44 8.43 -13.01
N THR A 340 17.56 9.08 -12.65
CA THR A 340 18.10 9.09 -11.29
C THR A 340 17.25 9.87 -10.29
N ASP A 341 16.53 10.88 -10.76
CA ASP A 341 15.51 11.62 -10.03
C ASP A 341 14.30 10.75 -9.69
N LEU A 342 13.79 9.99 -10.65
CA LEU A 342 12.75 8.99 -10.44
C LEU A 342 13.21 7.87 -9.51
N PHE A 343 14.44 7.38 -9.67
CA PHE A 343 15.04 6.37 -8.81
C PHE A 343 15.13 6.85 -7.35
N TRP A 344 15.56 8.09 -7.14
CA TRP A 344 15.58 8.72 -5.83
C TRP A 344 14.17 8.82 -5.24
N ALA A 345 13.19 9.28 -6.03
CA ALA A 345 11.82 9.51 -5.57
C ALA A 345 11.05 8.22 -5.25
N VAL A 346 11.19 7.18 -6.05
CA VAL A 346 10.54 5.88 -5.78
C VAL A 346 11.09 5.23 -4.50
N ARG A 347 12.32 5.53 -4.09
CA ARG A 347 12.95 4.94 -2.89
C ARG A 347 12.63 5.76 -1.62
N GLY A 348 11.36 5.78 -1.24
CA GLY A 348 10.90 6.40 0.02
C GLY A 348 10.00 7.63 -0.13
N GLY A 349 9.76 8.09 -1.36
CA GLY A 349 8.86 9.21 -1.68
C GLY A 349 7.38 8.81 -1.75
N GLY A 350 7.03 7.62 -1.29
CA GLY A 350 5.67 7.12 -1.19
C GLY A 350 5.19 6.35 -2.44
N PRO A 351 4.18 5.48 -2.28
CA PRO A 351 3.59 4.74 -3.39
C PRO A 351 2.58 5.60 -4.19
N ALA A 352 2.05 5.03 -5.28
CA ALA A 352 0.94 5.60 -6.06
C ALA A 352 1.15 7.07 -6.48
N THR A 353 2.40 7.45 -6.76
CA THR A 353 2.80 8.85 -7.03
C THR A 353 3.61 8.97 -8.32
N TRP A 354 4.59 8.07 -8.50
CA TRP A 354 5.66 8.19 -9.49
C TRP A 354 5.44 7.37 -10.76
N GLY A 355 4.49 6.42 -10.72
CA GLY A 355 4.28 5.42 -11.75
C GLY A 355 3.77 4.11 -11.17
N VAL A 356 3.55 3.12 -12.04
CA VAL A 356 3.23 1.74 -11.66
C VAL A 356 4.50 0.91 -11.70
N VAL A 357 4.99 0.51 -10.53
CA VAL A 357 6.13 -0.40 -10.40
C VAL A 357 5.77 -1.75 -11.02
N VAL A 358 6.63 -2.27 -11.89
CA VAL A 358 6.50 -3.58 -12.53
C VAL A 358 7.40 -4.59 -11.82
N SER A 359 8.62 -4.18 -11.51
CA SER A 359 9.57 -4.99 -10.75
C SER A 359 10.63 -4.13 -10.06
N MET A 360 11.28 -4.69 -9.05
CA MET A 360 12.44 -4.08 -8.39
C MET A 360 13.56 -5.10 -8.24
N THR A 361 14.80 -4.65 -8.38
CA THR A 361 15.97 -5.43 -7.98
C THR A 361 16.45 -4.97 -6.61
N VAL A 362 16.61 -5.89 -5.65
CA VAL A 362 16.97 -5.62 -4.26
C VAL A 362 18.17 -6.44 -3.80
N LYS A 363 18.95 -5.88 -2.87
CA LYS A 363 20.05 -6.56 -2.18
C LYS A 363 19.53 -7.72 -1.34
N VAL A 364 20.38 -8.74 -1.15
CA VAL A 364 20.21 -9.74 -0.08
C VAL A 364 21.46 -9.88 0.77
N TYR A 365 21.29 -10.48 1.94
CA TYR A 365 22.30 -10.55 2.99
C TYR A 365 22.65 -11.99 3.33
N PRO A 366 23.90 -12.31 3.67
CA PRO A 366 24.26 -13.65 4.14
C PRO A 366 23.36 -14.11 5.30
N LYS A 367 23.21 -15.44 5.41
CA LYS A 367 22.60 -16.08 6.58
C LYS A 367 23.25 -15.59 7.88
N MET A 368 22.43 -15.34 8.91
CA MET A 368 22.85 -14.99 10.26
C MET A 368 21.90 -15.60 11.30
N SER A 369 22.34 -15.68 12.56
CA SER A 369 21.51 -16.10 13.69
C SER A 369 20.59 -15.00 14.18
N PHE A 370 19.53 -15.38 14.89
CA PHE A 370 18.54 -14.49 15.48
C PHE A 370 18.20 -14.97 16.87
N SER A 371 18.58 -14.18 17.87
CA SER A 371 18.23 -14.42 19.27
C SER A 371 17.29 -13.35 19.76
N GLY A 372 16.36 -13.74 20.60
CA GLY A 372 15.36 -12.82 21.13
C GLY A 372 14.53 -13.39 22.25
N MET A 373 13.49 -12.63 22.61
CA MET A 373 12.44 -13.06 23.51
C MET A 373 11.07 -12.56 23.09
N THR A 374 10.05 -13.27 23.52
CA THR A 374 8.64 -12.91 23.36
C THR A 374 7.89 -13.02 24.68
N TRP A 375 6.79 -12.29 24.81
CA TRP A 375 5.79 -12.51 25.86
C TRP A 375 4.44 -11.95 25.42
N SER A 376 3.37 -12.44 26.04
CA SER A 376 2.04 -11.85 25.92
C SER A 376 1.30 -12.07 27.23
N VAL A 377 0.95 -10.99 27.91
CA VAL A 377 0.27 -11.03 29.21
C VAL A 377 -0.85 -10.00 29.24
N THR A 378 -1.95 -10.33 29.91
CA THR A 378 -2.86 -9.30 30.39
C THR A 378 -2.35 -8.82 31.75
N THR A 379 -2.36 -7.51 31.99
CA THR A 379 -1.90 -6.96 33.27
C THR A 379 -2.74 -7.49 34.43
N LYS A 380 -4.04 -7.71 34.19
CA LYS A 380 -4.98 -8.29 35.14
C LYS A 380 -4.58 -9.70 35.59
N ASP A 381 -4.35 -10.62 34.64
CA ASP A 381 -4.05 -12.02 34.98
C ASP A 381 -2.64 -12.17 35.56
N ALA A 382 -1.73 -11.28 35.17
CA ALA A 382 -0.38 -11.22 35.71
C ALA A 382 -0.28 -10.51 37.08
N GLY A 383 -1.37 -9.89 37.57
CA GLY A 383 -1.36 -9.11 38.82
C GLY A 383 -0.51 -7.84 38.75
N ILE A 384 -0.27 -7.32 37.55
CA ILE A 384 0.52 -6.11 37.31
C ILE A 384 -0.41 -4.90 37.46
N SER A 385 -0.10 -4.00 38.41
CA SER A 385 -0.83 -2.74 38.53
C SER A 385 -0.48 -1.77 37.39
N GLU A 386 -1.40 -0.87 37.05
CA GLU A 386 -1.15 0.15 36.02
C GLU A 386 0.10 1.01 36.35
N ASP A 387 0.27 1.41 37.61
CA ASP A 387 1.44 2.18 38.03
C ASP A 387 2.75 1.38 37.87
N ALA A 388 2.75 0.10 38.23
CA ALA A 388 3.91 -0.78 38.05
C ALA A 388 4.25 -0.97 36.56
N LEU A 389 3.23 -1.20 35.71
CA LEU A 389 3.39 -1.30 34.26
C LEU A 389 4.06 -0.05 33.68
N TRP A 390 3.52 1.13 33.97
CA TRP A 390 4.06 2.36 33.40
C TRP A 390 5.46 2.67 33.91
N LYS A 391 5.80 2.32 35.16
CA LYS A 391 7.18 2.40 35.67
C LYS A 391 8.11 1.46 34.91
N ALA A 392 7.68 0.23 34.66
CA ALA A 392 8.44 -0.75 33.89
C ALA A 392 8.68 -0.27 32.44
N LEU A 393 7.64 0.27 31.78
CA LEU A 393 7.75 0.82 30.43
C LEU A 393 8.66 2.06 30.37
N ASP A 394 8.55 2.98 31.34
CA ASP A 394 9.45 4.15 31.44
C ASP A 394 10.92 3.71 31.49
N VAL A 395 11.24 2.81 32.43
CA VAL A 395 12.59 2.25 32.60
C VAL A 395 13.11 1.59 31.33
N TYR A 396 12.25 0.88 30.60
CA TYR A 396 12.60 0.29 29.30
C TYR A 396 12.86 1.35 28.23
N TRP A 397 11.95 2.32 28.07
CA TRP A 397 12.04 3.36 27.06
C TRP A 397 13.24 4.27 27.23
N ARG A 398 13.65 4.57 28.47
CA ARG A 398 14.88 5.34 28.74
C ARG A 398 16.15 4.67 28.21
N ARG A 399 16.17 3.34 28.09
CA ARG A 399 17.32 2.56 27.60
C ARG A 399 17.31 2.30 26.09
N PHE A 400 16.34 2.82 25.36
CA PHE A 400 16.26 2.61 23.90
C PHE A 400 17.55 2.91 23.13
N PRO A 401 18.28 4.01 23.41
CA PRO A 401 19.58 4.25 22.76
C PRO A 401 20.58 3.11 22.98
N GLU A 402 20.64 2.52 24.18
CA GLU A 402 21.55 1.42 24.53
C GLU A 402 21.24 0.17 23.69
N TYR A 403 19.95 -0.11 23.48
CA TYR A 403 19.51 -1.25 22.67
C TYR A 403 19.67 -0.99 21.17
N SER A 404 19.36 0.23 20.70
CA SER A 404 19.60 0.65 19.32
C SER A 404 21.07 0.56 18.93
N ASP A 405 22.00 0.92 19.83
CA ASP A 405 23.44 0.78 19.58
C ASP A 405 23.87 -0.69 19.39
N LYS A 406 23.16 -1.61 20.03
CA LYS A 406 23.31 -3.06 19.87
C LYS A 406 22.55 -3.64 18.68
N LYS A 407 21.95 -2.78 17.84
CA LYS A 407 21.18 -3.16 16.65
C LYS A 407 19.92 -3.97 16.97
N SER A 408 19.30 -3.65 18.10
CA SER A 408 18.03 -4.22 18.55
C SER A 408 16.87 -3.86 17.64
N TYR A 409 15.95 -4.81 17.50
CA TYR A 409 14.59 -4.63 17.01
C TYR A 409 13.63 -5.13 18.10
N GLY A 410 12.98 -4.21 18.78
CA GLY A 410 11.88 -4.51 19.71
C GLY A 410 10.55 -4.19 19.05
N TYR A 411 9.55 -5.08 19.13
CA TYR A 411 8.20 -4.87 18.61
C TYR A 411 7.16 -5.16 19.71
N SER A 412 6.71 -4.09 20.38
CA SER A 412 5.81 -4.16 21.53
C SER A 412 4.42 -3.59 21.20
N PHE A 413 3.38 -4.25 21.69
CA PHE A 413 2.00 -3.78 21.65
C PHE A 413 1.51 -3.55 23.07
N LEU A 414 0.75 -2.48 23.26
CA LEU A 414 0.02 -2.19 24.49
C LEU A 414 -1.40 -1.79 24.12
N PHE A 415 -2.33 -2.74 24.25
CA PHE A 415 -3.74 -2.52 23.90
C PHE A 415 -4.56 -2.36 25.18
N PRO A 416 -5.36 -1.29 25.31
CA PRO A 416 -6.28 -1.17 26.45
C PRO A 416 -7.37 -2.23 26.36
N ILE A 417 -7.61 -2.95 27.45
CA ILE A 417 -8.64 -4.01 27.55
C ILE A 417 -9.63 -3.75 28.70
N GLY A 418 -9.74 -2.48 29.09
CA GLY A 418 -10.54 -2.00 30.21
C GLY A 418 -9.78 -0.96 31.02
N THR A 419 -10.46 -0.28 31.94
CA THR A 419 -9.87 0.78 32.77
C THR A 419 -8.66 0.26 33.54
N GLY A 420 -7.49 0.85 33.30
CA GLY A 420 -6.21 0.51 33.94
C GLY A 420 -5.68 -0.90 33.62
N ASN A 421 -6.22 -1.57 32.61
CA ASN A 421 -5.83 -2.93 32.22
C ASN A 421 -5.42 -2.99 30.76
N TYR A 422 -4.34 -3.72 30.48
CA TYR A 422 -3.73 -3.77 29.17
C TYR A 422 -3.38 -5.20 28.76
N LEU A 423 -3.53 -5.51 27.47
CA LEU A 423 -2.80 -6.58 26.83
C LEU A 423 -1.42 -6.04 26.45
N TRP A 424 -0.38 -6.58 27.06
CA TRP A 424 1.01 -6.23 26.78
C TRP A 424 1.73 -7.40 26.12
N THR A 425 2.16 -7.18 24.89
CA THR A 425 2.76 -8.21 24.04
C THR A 425 4.08 -7.71 23.45
N MET A 426 5.06 -8.60 23.31
CA MET A 426 6.32 -8.36 22.60
C MET A 426 6.55 -9.50 21.60
N ASN A 427 6.44 -9.22 20.30
CA ASN A 427 6.50 -10.23 19.23
C ASN A 427 7.37 -9.80 18.04
N PRO A 428 8.70 -9.89 18.12
CA PRO A 428 9.54 -10.14 19.29
C PRO A 428 10.39 -8.92 19.69
N TRP A 429 11.17 -9.09 20.75
CA TRP A 429 12.40 -8.32 20.95
C TRP A 429 13.58 -9.20 20.56
N MET A 430 14.34 -8.79 19.54
CA MET A 430 15.43 -9.56 18.98
C MET A 430 16.62 -8.70 18.57
N VAL A 431 17.79 -9.34 18.43
CA VAL A 431 18.99 -8.72 17.86
C VAL A 431 19.55 -9.63 16.77
N PRO A 432 19.57 -9.20 15.49
CA PRO A 432 20.20 -9.94 14.40
C PRO A 432 21.69 -10.20 14.64
N GLY A 433 22.13 -11.44 14.46
CA GLY A 433 23.53 -11.87 14.58
C GLY A 433 24.06 -12.03 16.01
N MET A 434 23.24 -11.79 17.04
CA MET A 434 23.67 -11.93 18.44
C MET A 434 23.44 -13.36 18.96
N PRO A 435 24.43 -13.99 19.64
CA PRO A 435 24.23 -15.26 20.33
C PRO A 435 23.25 -15.15 21.50
N LEU A 436 22.50 -16.22 21.79
CA LEU A 436 21.47 -16.18 22.84
C LEU A 436 22.01 -15.84 24.23
N ALA A 437 23.21 -16.32 24.57
CA ALA A 437 23.84 -16.03 25.86
C ALA A 437 24.08 -14.52 26.05
N ASP A 438 24.52 -13.83 24.99
CA ASP A 438 24.77 -12.39 25.01
C ASP A 438 23.45 -11.59 25.02
N PHE A 439 22.43 -12.08 24.30
CA PHE A 439 21.09 -11.48 24.35
C PHE A 439 20.50 -11.55 25.76
N LYS A 440 20.57 -12.72 26.42
CA LYS A 440 20.14 -12.88 27.81
C LYS A 440 20.87 -11.91 28.73
N LYS A 441 22.20 -11.85 28.63
CA LYS A 441 23.02 -10.91 29.41
C LYS A 441 22.63 -9.45 29.17
N MET A 442 22.25 -9.08 27.94
CA MET A 442 21.79 -7.73 27.59
C MET A 442 20.48 -7.36 28.30
N VAL A 443 19.53 -8.29 28.39
CA VAL A 443 18.18 -7.99 28.92
C VAL A 443 18.02 -8.27 30.42
N THR A 444 18.87 -9.11 31.02
CA THR A 444 18.79 -9.48 32.44
C THR A 444 18.66 -8.27 33.38
N PRO A 445 19.48 -7.20 33.27
CA PRO A 445 19.36 -6.06 34.19
C PRO A 445 17.97 -5.41 34.16
N LEU A 446 17.35 -5.30 32.98
CA LEU A 446 16.00 -4.74 32.83
C LEU A 446 14.95 -5.68 33.45
N LEU A 447 15.07 -6.99 33.23
CA LEU A 447 14.12 -7.97 33.76
C LEU A 447 14.18 -8.05 35.29
N GLU A 448 15.37 -7.92 35.88
CA GLU A 448 15.54 -7.86 37.34
C GLU A 448 14.92 -6.58 37.94
N GLU A 449 15.08 -5.44 37.26
CA GLU A 449 14.46 -4.18 37.67
C GLU A 449 12.92 -4.21 37.53
N TRP A 450 12.39 -4.76 36.44
CA TRP A 450 10.96 -4.99 36.29
C TRP A 450 10.40 -5.87 37.42
N LYS A 451 11.10 -6.96 37.75
CA LYS A 451 10.69 -7.82 38.86
C LYS A 451 10.67 -7.08 40.20
N ALA A 452 11.64 -6.20 40.45
CA ALA A 452 11.65 -5.35 41.64
C ALA A 452 10.49 -4.34 41.67
N LEU A 453 9.98 -3.93 40.51
CA LEU A 453 8.77 -3.11 40.36
C LEU A 453 7.46 -3.90 40.44
N GLY A 454 7.51 -5.22 40.62
CA GLY A 454 6.33 -6.09 40.63
C GLY A 454 5.82 -6.48 39.23
N VAL A 455 6.68 -6.40 38.22
CA VAL A 455 6.36 -6.73 36.82
C VAL A 455 7.19 -7.95 36.37
N ASP A 456 6.52 -9.08 36.13
CA ASP A 456 7.16 -10.28 35.57
C ASP A 456 6.32 -10.82 34.40
N PRO A 457 6.64 -10.42 33.15
CA PRO A 457 5.92 -10.89 31.97
C PRO A 457 6.28 -12.32 31.57
N LYS A 458 7.23 -12.97 32.28
CA LYS A 458 7.70 -14.34 32.02
C LYS A 458 8.12 -14.56 30.55
N PRO A 459 9.15 -13.86 30.07
CA PRO A 459 9.54 -13.93 28.66
C PRO A 459 10.03 -15.32 28.26
N THR A 460 9.66 -15.74 27.05
CA THR A 460 10.21 -16.94 26.42
C THR A 460 11.37 -16.54 25.52
N PHE A 461 12.56 -17.07 25.81
CA PHE A 461 13.76 -16.86 25.01
C PHE A 461 13.83 -17.82 23.83
N PHE A 462 14.37 -17.37 22.71
CA PHE A 462 14.57 -18.18 21.51
C PHE A 462 15.89 -17.89 20.82
N GLU A 463 16.36 -18.86 20.04
CA GLU A 463 17.45 -18.71 19.09
C GLU A 463 17.10 -19.47 17.80
N HIS A 464 17.35 -18.84 16.66
CA HIS A 464 17.21 -19.43 15.34
C HIS A 464 18.50 -19.20 14.56
N ASP A 465 18.91 -20.18 13.76
CA ASP A 465 20.10 -20.06 12.93
C ASP A 465 19.83 -19.32 11.60
N ARG A 466 18.56 -19.06 11.27
CA ARG A 466 18.06 -18.47 10.03
C ARG A 466 16.89 -17.53 10.28
N PHE A 467 16.70 -16.59 9.36
CA PHE A 467 15.65 -15.56 9.49
C PHE A 467 14.24 -16.11 9.29
N LEU A 468 14.00 -16.92 8.24
CA LEU A 468 12.66 -17.42 7.92
C LEU A 468 12.01 -18.21 9.09
N PRO A 469 12.71 -19.14 9.77
CA PRO A 469 12.17 -19.80 10.97
C PRO A 469 11.87 -18.83 12.12
N ALA A 470 12.76 -17.86 12.37
CA ALA A 470 12.53 -16.84 13.39
C ALA A 470 11.28 -16.00 13.08
N TRP A 471 11.18 -15.55 11.84
CA TRP A 471 10.07 -14.74 11.36
C TRP A 471 8.73 -15.49 11.44
N ARG A 472 8.65 -16.71 10.88
CA ARG A 472 7.41 -17.52 10.90
C ARG A 472 6.91 -17.82 12.32
N THR A 473 7.83 -18.01 13.26
CA THR A 473 7.50 -18.40 14.65
C THR A 473 7.07 -17.21 15.49
N HIS A 474 7.76 -16.07 15.34
CA HIS A 474 7.67 -14.96 16.30
C HIS A 474 6.98 -13.71 15.77
N PHE A 475 6.57 -13.70 14.50
CA PHE A 475 5.74 -12.66 13.89
C PHE A 475 4.39 -13.28 13.48
N PRO A 476 3.33 -13.08 14.28
CA PRO A 476 2.01 -13.63 13.98
C PRO A 476 1.41 -12.98 12.71
N ALA A 477 0.40 -13.64 12.15
CA ALA A 477 -0.40 -13.02 11.11
C ALA A 477 -1.18 -11.83 11.69
N GLU A 478 -1.32 -10.76 10.91
CA GLU A 478 -2.05 -9.57 11.31
C GLU A 478 -3.56 -9.81 11.22
N SER A 479 -4.29 -9.22 12.17
CA SER A 479 -5.76 -9.14 12.11
C SER A 479 -6.16 -7.91 11.31
N VAL A 480 -6.96 -8.10 10.26
CA VAL A 480 -7.38 -7.04 9.33
C VAL A 480 -8.90 -6.93 9.25
N GLY A 481 -9.42 -6.10 8.32
CA GLY A 481 -10.85 -6.06 8.00
C GLY A 481 -11.70 -5.31 9.04
N ASN A 482 -11.08 -4.56 9.95
CA ASN A 482 -11.78 -3.77 10.96
C ASN A 482 -11.99 -2.31 10.46
N PRO A 483 -13.24 -1.86 10.24
CA PRO A 483 -13.51 -0.48 9.83
C PRO A 483 -13.52 0.53 11.00
N TYR A 484 -13.39 0.08 12.25
CA TYR A 484 -13.65 0.88 13.45
C TYR A 484 -12.38 1.39 14.14
N VAL A 485 -11.31 1.63 13.38
CA VAL A 485 -10.04 2.13 13.90
C VAL A 485 -9.41 3.13 12.95
N ARG A 486 -8.75 4.13 13.51
CA ARG A 486 -7.79 4.97 12.79
C ARG A 486 -6.45 5.00 13.46
N THR A 487 -5.42 5.12 12.64
CA THR A 487 -4.02 5.12 13.06
C THR A 487 -3.36 6.47 12.83
N GLY A 488 -2.30 6.72 13.58
CA GLY A 488 -1.31 7.75 13.34
C GLY A 488 0.07 7.24 13.80
N SER A 489 1.15 7.88 13.38
CA SER A 489 2.48 7.42 13.79
C SER A 489 3.53 8.51 13.90
N ARG A 490 4.53 8.25 14.75
CA ARG A 490 5.64 9.17 15.02
C ARG A 490 6.97 8.44 15.20
N LEU A 491 8.00 8.98 14.54
CA LEU A 491 9.41 8.65 14.72
C LEU A 491 10.02 9.60 15.73
N ILE A 492 10.54 9.05 16.83
CA ILE A 492 11.15 9.80 17.92
C ILE A 492 12.67 9.69 17.79
N PRO A 493 13.35 10.81 17.50
CA PRO A 493 14.79 10.82 17.24
C PRO A 493 15.62 10.65 18.51
N ARG A 494 16.89 10.22 18.35
CA ARG A 494 17.83 9.99 19.45
C ARG A 494 18.01 11.20 20.35
N LYS A 495 18.00 12.41 19.78
CA LYS A 495 18.12 13.66 20.56
C LYS A 495 17.07 13.84 21.67
N ASN A 496 15.93 13.14 21.60
CA ASN A 496 14.97 13.13 22.70
C ASN A 496 15.55 12.54 23.98
N TRP A 497 16.57 11.67 23.89
CA TRP A 497 17.29 11.10 25.03
C TRP A 497 18.50 11.92 25.48
N GLU A 498 18.93 12.91 24.68
CA GLU A 498 20.08 13.77 24.99
C GLU A 498 19.70 14.94 25.92
N ASP A 499 18.42 15.32 25.93
CA ASP A 499 17.85 16.32 26.85
C ASP A 499 16.93 15.65 27.88
N PRO A 500 17.31 15.60 29.16
CA PRO A 500 16.49 15.00 30.21
C PRO A 500 15.07 15.59 30.35
N ALA A 501 14.91 16.90 30.12
CA ALA A 501 13.60 17.54 30.21
C ALA A 501 12.70 17.10 29.03
N LEU A 502 13.26 17.06 27.82
CA LEU A 502 12.56 16.57 26.64
C LEU A 502 12.23 15.08 26.76
N LEU A 503 13.14 14.25 27.26
CA LEU A 503 12.90 12.82 27.51
C LEU A 503 11.73 12.61 28.47
N ASN A 504 11.74 13.31 29.61
CA ASN A 504 10.67 13.23 30.60
C ASN A 504 9.32 13.66 30.00
N LYS A 505 9.30 14.72 29.19
CA LYS A 505 8.10 15.18 28.49
C LYS A 505 7.62 14.15 27.44
N THR A 506 8.55 13.51 26.74
CA THR A 506 8.26 12.47 25.74
C THR A 506 7.59 11.26 26.40
N ILE A 507 8.21 10.69 27.44
CA ILE A 507 7.71 9.51 28.15
C ILE A 507 6.36 9.81 28.81
N SER A 508 6.23 10.95 29.50
CA SER A 508 4.94 11.34 30.10
C SER A 508 3.84 11.55 29.07
N THR A 509 4.17 12.04 27.88
CA THR A 509 3.21 12.18 26.77
C THR A 509 2.72 10.82 26.29
N ILE A 510 3.64 9.89 26.01
CA ILE A 510 3.30 8.52 25.55
C ILE A 510 2.47 7.79 26.62
N LYS A 511 2.87 7.89 27.88
CA LYS A 511 2.09 7.35 29.01
C LYS A 511 0.68 7.95 29.05
N GLY A 512 0.57 9.27 28.93
CA GLY A 512 -0.71 9.98 28.98
C GLY A 512 -1.67 9.50 27.90
N ILE A 513 -1.22 9.45 26.64
CA ILE A 513 -2.08 8.99 25.53
C ILE A 513 -2.51 7.52 25.72
N GLY A 514 -1.62 6.64 26.19
CA GLY A 514 -1.94 5.24 26.45
C GLY A 514 -2.93 5.06 27.60
N SER A 515 -2.75 5.79 28.71
CA SER A 515 -3.69 5.82 29.84
C SER A 515 -5.06 6.39 29.48
N GLU A 516 -5.13 7.23 28.45
CA GLU A 516 -6.38 7.76 27.89
C GLU A 516 -7.05 6.82 26.88
N GLY A 517 -6.56 5.58 26.74
CA GLY A 517 -7.17 4.54 25.92
C GLY A 517 -6.65 4.47 24.48
N ALA A 518 -5.54 5.13 24.15
CA ALA A 518 -4.89 4.92 22.86
C ALA A 518 -4.19 3.54 22.80
N ILE A 519 -4.34 2.87 21.66
CA ILE A 519 -3.50 1.74 21.30
C ILE A 519 -2.06 2.24 21.11
N LEU A 520 -1.07 1.55 21.67
CA LEU A 520 0.34 1.86 21.42
C LEU A 520 1.05 0.65 20.82
N ILE A 521 1.63 0.84 19.65
CA ILE A 521 2.56 -0.10 19.04
C ILE A 521 3.91 0.60 18.99
N ILE A 522 4.89 0.07 19.71
CA ILE A 522 6.17 0.74 19.94
C ILE A 522 7.30 -0.18 19.51
N TYR A 523 8.12 0.36 18.61
CA TYR A 523 9.35 -0.28 18.19
C TYR A 523 10.56 0.38 18.84
N ASN A 524 11.48 -0.43 19.36
CA ASN A 524 12.87 0.00 19.50
C ASN A 524 13.59 -0.32 18.20
N ILE A 525 13.83 0.71 17.38
CA ILE A 525 14.38 0.55 16.05
C ILE A 525 15.21 1.79 15.68
N ASN A 526 16.32 1.56 14.99
CA ASN A 526 17.09 2.59 14.30
C ASN A 526 17.36 2.10 12.89
N ALA A 527 16.92 2.84 11.87
CA ALA A 527 17.07 2.46 10.46
C ALA A 527 18.12 3.34 9.75
N ALA A 528 19.24 3.60 10.44
CA ALA A 528 20.39 4.25 9.82
C ALA A 528 20.82 3.48 8.57
N ALA A 529 20.97 4.19 7.46
CA ALA A 529 21.39 3.58 6.21
C ALA A 529 22.83 3.04 6.34
N PRO A 530 23.11 1.80 5.90
CA PRO A 530 24.47 1.29 5.88
C PRO A 530 25.42 2.19 5.10
N LYS A 531 26.69 2.24 5.50
CA LYS A 531 27.71 3.06 4.83
C LYS A 531 27.78 2.72 3.34
N GLY A 532 27.78 3.76 2.50
CA GLY A 532 27.82 3.61 1.04
C GLY A 532 26.46 3.34 0.39
N THR A 533 25.37 3.38 1.14
CA THR A 533 24.01 3.36 0.56
C THR A 533 23.79 4.63 -0.26
N PRO A 534 23.41 4.54 -1.55
CA PRO A 534 23.08 5.71 -2.36
C PRO A 534 21.90 6.47 -1.76
N SER A 535 21.94 7.81 -1.89
CA SER A 535 20.87 8.70 -1.43
C SER A 535 19.50 8.26 -1.96
N ASN A 536 18.48 8.43 -1.13
CA ASN A 536 17.08 8.16 -1.46
C ASN A 536 16.16 9.15 -0.74
N SER A 537 14.85 9.03 -0.97
CA SER A 537 13.85 10.01 -0.51
C SER A 537 13.10 9.58 0.75
N ALA A 538 13.42 8.43 1.34
CA ALA A 538 12.84 8.00 2.61
C ALA A 538 13.00 9.08 3.68
N ASN A 539 11.98 9.24 4.54
CA ASN A 539 11.97 10.27 5.56
C ASN A 539 13.28 10.26 6.38
N PRO A 540 14.06 11.37 6.39
CA PRO A 540 15.33 11.41 7.10
C PRO A 540 15.23 11.13 8.61
N ALA A 541 14.05 11.31 9.21
CA ALA A 541 13.81 10.98 10.61
C ALA A 541 14.09 9.51 10.95
N TRP A 542 13.95 8.59 9.99
CA TRP A 542 14.29 7.17 10.18
C TRP A 542 15.76 6.93 10.53
N ARG A 543 16.66 7.81 10.09
CA ARG A 543 18.10 7.62 10.22
C ARG A 543 18.59 7.81 11.66
N ASP A 544 17.87 8.60 12.43
CA ASP A 544 18.19 8.93 13.83
C ASP A 544 17.11 8.48 14.83
N ALA A 545 16.04 7.82 14.36
CA ALA A 545 15.01 7.29 15.25
C ALA A 545 15.60 6.25 16.23
N ASN A 546 15.14 6.30 17.49
CA ASN A 546 15.32 5.23 18.47
C ASN A 546 14.00 4.55 18.82
N MET A 547 12.89 5.26 18.63
CA MET A 547 11.56 4.76 18.85
C MET A 547 10.68 5.11 17.65
N PHE A 548 9.93 4.12 17.17
CA PHE A 548 8.83 4.32 16.25
C PHE A 548 7.54 3.95 16.97
N VAL A 549 6.57 4.86 16.98
CA VAL A 549 5.28 4.69 17.66
C VAL A 549 4.18 4.73 16.62
N ILE A 550 3.39 3.68 16.52
CA ILE A 550 2.06 3.73 15.89
C ILE A 550 1.06 3.83 17.04
N THR A 551 0.10 4.73 16.90
CA THR A 551 -0.99 4.93 17.83
C THR A 551 -2.32 4.83 17.11
N GLY A 552 -3.37 4.42 17.82
CA GLY A 552 -4.70 4.34 17.24
C GLY A 552 -5.80 4.55 18.25
N LEU A 553 -6.91 5.07 17.77
CA LEU A 553 -8.17 5.15 18.51
C LEU A 553 -9.24 4.35 17.75
N SER A 554 -10.10 3.69 18.50
CA SER A 554 -11.16 2.84 17.97
C SER A 554 -12.54 3.31 18.44
N TRP A 555 -13.57 2.92 17.70
CA TRP A 555 -14.97 3.08 18.06
C TRP A 555 -15.70 1.74 17.83
N THR A 556 -17.02 1.73 17.91
CA THR A 556 -17.83 0.50 17.73
C THR A 556 -18.92 0.72 16.69
N ALA A 557 -19.53 -0.37 16.21
CA ALA A 557 -20.67 -0.31 15.29
C ALA A 557 -21.86 0.50 15.85
N ASP A 558 -22.03 0.50 17.18
CA ASP A 558 -23.11 1.21 17.86
C ASP A 558 -22.79 2.69 18.16
N SER A 559 -21.57 3.15 17.85
CA SER A 559 -21.16 4.54 18.09
C SER A 559 -21.94 5.51 17.19
N THR A 560 -22.40 6.60 17.77
CA THR A 560 -23.06 7.70 17.06
C THR A 560 -22.08 8.42 16.13
N GLU A 561 -22.59 9.11 15.12
CA GLU A 561 -21.77 9.90 14.20
C GLU A 561 -20.89 10.94 14.93
N GLN A 562 -21.43 11.56 15.98
CA GLN A 562 -20.68 12.52 16.80
C GLN A 562 -19.54 11.84 17.57
N GLU A 563 -19.75 10.67 18.16
CA GLU A 563 -18.68 9.93 18.86
C GLU A 563 -17.57 9.53 17.89
N VAL A 564 -17.94 9.09 16.69
CA VAL A 564 -16.95 8.78 15.63
C VAL A 564 -16.17 10.04 15.26
N ALA A 565 -16.84 11.17 15.06
CA ALA A 565 -16.19 12.45 14.77
C ALA A 565 -15.22 12.87 15.89
N ASP A 566 -15.65 12.75 17.15
CA ASP A 566 -14.84 13.11 18.32
C ASP A 566 -13.58 12.25 18.43
N VAL A 567 -13.69 10.93 18.23
CA VAL A 567 -12.54 10.01 18.22
C VAL A 567 -11.57 10.34 17.09
N ASN A 568 -12.08 10.59 15.89
CA ASN A 568 -11.27 10.94 14.72
C ASN A 568 -10.52 12.28 14.93
N ASN A 569 -11.23 13.30 15.41
CA ASN A 569 -10.65 14.61 15.69
C ASN A 569 -9.63 14.54 16.83
N LYS A 570 -9.90 13.75 17.89
CA LYS A 570 -8.96 13.54 19.00
C LYS A 570 -7.65 12.93 18.51
N LEU A 571 -7.69 11.95 17.60
CA LEU A 571 -6.48 11.35 17.05
C LEU A 571 -5.60 12.42 16.38
N THR A 572 -6.15 13.15 15.41
CA THR A 572 -5.39 14.08 14.58
C THR A 572 -5.00 15.36 15.33
N HIS A 573 -5.94 15.97 16.07
CA HIS A 573 -5.76 17.32 16.63
C HIS A 573 -5.34 17.35 18.10
N ASP A 574 -5.29 16.20 18.79
CA ASP A 574 -4.78 16.09 20.16
C ASP A 574 -3.64 15.08 20.26
N VAL A 575 -3.90 13.79 20.03
CA VAL A 575 -2.89 12.73 20.23
C VAL A 575 -1.66 12.95 19.34
N MET A 576 -1.86 13.17 18.04
CA MET A 576 -0.76 13.39 17.11
C MET A 576 -0.04 14.73 17.34
N GLU A 577 -0.76 15.80 17.70
CA GLU A 577 -0.16 17.09 18.01
C GLU A 577 0.70 17.04 19.30
N ARG A 578 0.24 16.33 20.33
CA ARG A 578 1.05 16.06 21.54
C ARG A 578 2.34 15.32 21.20
N LEU A 579 2.28 14.30 20.34
CA LEU A 579 3.45 13.57 19.87
C LEU A 579 4.39 14.46 19.04
N LYS A 580 3.88 15.27 18.11
CA LYS A 580 4.68 16.23 17.34
C LYS A 580 5.39 17.23 18.25
N ALA A 581 4.69 17.77 19.25
CA ALA A 581 5.21 18.78 20.17
C ALA A 581 6.38 18.29 21.05
N VAL A 582 6.50 16.98 21.26
CA VAL A 582 7.61 16.37 22.04
C VAL A 582 8.66 15.71 21.16
N THR A 583 8.58 15.82 19.83
CA THR A 583 9.50 15.15 18.90
C THR A 583 10.03 16.15 17.87
N PRO A 584 10.73 17.22 18.30
CA PRO A 584 11.30 18.19 17.37
C PRO A 584 12.18 17.45 16.36
N GLY A 585 12.15 17.81 15.07
CA GLY A 585 12.91 17.10 14.02
C GLY A 585 12.61 15.60 13.86
N GLY A 586 11.58 15.09 14.53
CA GLY A 586 11.00 13.79 14.23
C GLY A 586 10.18 13.82 12.93
N GLY A 587 9.57 12.69 12.64
CA GLY A 587 8.68 12.49 11.50
C GLY A 587 7.62 11.46 11.83
N GLY A 588 7.00 10.88 10.82
CA GLY A 588 6.09 9.75 10.90
C GLY A 588 6.32 8.85 9.69
N TYR A 589 5.54 7.77 9.61
CA TYR A 589 5.64 6.80 8.53
C TYR A 589 4.33 6.76 7.74
N GLY A 590 4.37 7.22 6.50
CA GLY A 590 3.16 7.42 5.68
C GLY A 590 2.41 6.15 5.27
N ASN A 591 2.98 4.96 5.50
CA ASN A 591 2.28 3.68 5.29
C ASN A 591 1.42 3.27 6.50
N GLU A 592 1.69 3.82 7.68
CA GLU A 592 1.02 3.54 8.97
C GLU A 592 0.73 4.87 9.68
N GLY A 593 0.29 5.85 8.89
CA GLY A 593 0.20 7.25 9.27
C GLY A 593 -1.22 7.70 9.56
N ASP A 594 -1.33 8.99 9.86
CA ASP A 594 -2.60 9.68 9.97
C ASP A 594 -3.01 10.24 8.59
N VAL A 595 -4.12 9.74 8.05
CA VAL A 595 -4.67 10.20 6.75
C VAL A 595 -5.11 11.68 6.76
N MET A 596 -5.42 12.23 7.94
CA MET A 596 -5.86 13.62 8.11
C MET A 596 -4.75 14.56 8.57
N ASP A 597 -3.49 14.12 8.61
CA ASP A 597 -2.39 14.98 9.05
C ASP A 597 -2.28 16.22 8.16
N PRO A 598 -2.56 17.44 8.68
CA PRO A 598 -2.48 18.66 7.88
C PRO A 598 -1.06 18.97 7.41
N ASP A 599 -0.05 18.41 8.10
CA ASP A 599 1.37 18.60 7.81
C ASP A 599 2.02 17.31 7.24
N PHE A 600 1.23 16.46 6.57
CA PHE A 600 1.70 15.16 6.07
C PHE A 600 2.99 15.25 5.24
N GLY A 601 3.21 16.37 4.54
CA GLY A 601 4.45 16.65 3.81
C GLY A 601 5.70 16.60 4.70
N GLN A 602 5.66 17.30 5.85
CA GLN A 602 6.71 17.24 6.86
C GLN A 602 6.72 15.88 7.54
N SER A 603 5.55 15.39 7.97
CA SER A 603 5.47 14.17 8.75
C SER A 603 6.00 12.96 7.98
N PHE A 604 5.62 12.76 6.72
CA PHE A 604 5.94 11.52 6.00
C PHE A 604 7.17 11.62 5.10
N PHE A 605 7.58 12.82 4.71
CA PHE A 605 8.72 12.99 3.79
C PHE A 605 9.82 13.91 4.35
N GLY A 606 9.56 14.65 5.42
CA GLY A 606 10.53 15.52 6.07
C GLY A 606 11.12 16.56 5.12
N SER A 607 12.44 16.75 5.19
CA SER A 607 13.14 17.73 4.34
C SER A 607 13.13 17.38 2.85
N ASN A 608 12.72 16.16 2.47
CA ASN A 608 12.65 15.77 1.06
C ASN A 608 11.39 16.31 0.36
N TYR A 609 10.37 16.73 1.11
CA TYR A 609 9.07 17.08 0.55
C TYR A 609 9.11 18.13 -0.57
N PRO A 610 9.81 19.28 -0.44
CA PRO A 610 9.81 20.30 -1.49
C PRO A 610 10.39 19.79 -2.81
N ALA A 611 11.43 18.95 -2.76
CA ALA A 611 12.05 18.37 -3.95
C ALA A 611 11.15 17.30 -4.58
N LEU A 612 10.52 16.45 -3.76
CA LEU A 612 9.54 15.46 -4.22
C LEU A 612 8.35 16.14 -4.89
N TYR A 613 7.77 17.17 -4.26
CA TYR A 613 6.64 17.91 -4.82
C TYR A 613 7.01 18.55 -6.16
N LYS A 614 8.16 19.22 -6.24
CA LYS A 614 8.64 19.80 -7.50
C LYS A 614 8.76 18.75 -8.60
N LEU A 615 9.34 17.59 -8.31
CA LEU A 615 9.48 16.50 -9.27
C LEU A 615 8.11 15.95 -9.69
N LYS A 616 7.19 15.77 -8.75
CA LYS A 616 5.81 15.31 -9.02
C LYS A 616 5.10 16.22 -10.03
N GLN A 617 5.19 17.54 -9.86
CA GLN A 617 4.61 18.51 -10.78
C GLN A 617 5.26 18.49 -12.17
N GLN A 618 6.53 18.07 -12.26
CA GLN A 618 7.25 17.95 -13.53
C GLN A 618 6.87 16.68 -14.30
N ILE A 619 6.79 15.53 -13.63
CA ILE A 619 6.58 14.24 -14.30
C ILE A 619 5.11 13.84 -14.43
N ASP A 620 4.21 14.40 -13.60
CA ASP A 620 2.78 14.13 -13.63
C ASP A 620 1.92 15.41 -13.57
N PRO A 621 2.06 16.33 -14.55
CA PRO A 621 1.30 17.59 -14.57
C PRO A 621 -0.22 17.38 -14.75
N TYR A 622 -0.65 16.20 -15.21
CA TYR A 622 -2.06 15.85 -15.36
C TYR A 622 -2.67 15.30 -14.05
N GLY A 623 -1.83 14.97 -13.06
CA GLY A 623 -2.23 14.28 -11.83
C GLY A 623 -2.91 12.95 -12.15
N VAL A 624 -2.28 12.13 -13.00
CA VAL A 624 -2.68 10.76 -13.30
C VAL A 624 -2.68 9.93 -12.02
N PHE A 625 -1.63 10.06 -11.22
CA PHE A 625 -1.48 9.32 -9.97
C PHE A 625 -1.83 10.20 -8.77
N TYR A 626 -2.82 9.76 -8.02
CA TYR A 626 -3.27 10.36 -6.77
C TYR A 626 -3.48 9.26 -5.74
N ALA A 627 -3.10 9.55 -4.50
CA ALA A 627 -3.54 8.83 -3.32
C ALA A 627 -3.60 9.81 -2.14
N PRO A 628 -4.48 9.61 -1.13
CA PRO A 628 -4.45 10.40 0.10
C PRO A 628 -3.04 10.40 0.70
N THR A 629 -2.59 11.57 1.18
CA THR A 629 -1.25 11.82 1.78
C THR A 629 -0.04 11.43 0.90
N ALA A 630 -0.24 11.20 -0.40
CA ALA A 630 0.84 11.12 -1.36
C ALA A 630 1.39 12.52 -1.68
N VAL A 631 2.60 12.59 -2.23
CA VAL A 631 3.20 13.85 -2.67
C VAL A 631 2.31 14.49 -3.75
N GLY A 632 1.91 15.75 -3.56
CA GLY A 632 1.01 16.47 -4.46
C GLY A 632 -0.47 16.16 -4.25
N SER A 633 -0.83 15.33 -3.27
CA SER A 633 -2.24 15.03 -2.96
C SER A 633 -2.99 16.22 -2.36
N GLU A 634 -2.28 17.21 -1.80
CA GLU A 634 -2.85 18.43 -1.27
C GLU A 634 -3.52 19.30 -2.33
N ASP A 635 -3.19 19.12 -3.60
CA ASP A 635 -3.80 19.82 -4.75
C ASP A 635 -5.21 19.30 -5.07
N TRP A 636 -5.63 18.22 -4.41
CA TRP A 636 -6.87 17.52 -4.67
C TRP A 636 -7.72 17.39 -3.41
N TYR A 637 -9.01 17.19 -3.61
CA TYR A 637 -9.98 16.83 -2.59
C TYR A 637 -11.00 15.84 -3.15
N ILE A 638 -11.63 15.09 -2.25
CA ILE A 638 -12.71 14.16 -2.58
C ILE A 638 -14.03 14.83 -2.19
N THR A 639 -15.05 14.77 -3.04
CA THR A 639 -16.36 15.37 -2.75
C THR A 639 -17.13 14.58 -1.70
N GLY A 640 -18.01 15.24 -0.95
CA GLY A 640 -18.94 14.57 -0.04
C GLY A 640 -18.25 13.85 1.13
N GLN A 641 -17.10 14.36 1.56
CA GLN A 641 -16.35 13.81 2.68
C GLN A 641 -16.80 14.43 4.00
N GLU A 642 -16.76 13.63 5.05
CA GLU A 642 -16.84 14.12 6.42
C GLU A 642 -15.58 14.93 6.77
N ALA A 643 -15.73 15.96 7.61
CA ALA A 643 -14.60 16.86 7.93
C ALA A 643 -13.46 16.17 8.70
N TYR A 644 -13.74 15.03 9.33
CA TYR A 644 -12.85 14.35 10.26
C TYR A 644 -12.17 13.10 9.65
N VAL A 645 -12.52 12.68 8.43
CA VAL A 645 -11.91 11.52 7.78
C VAL A 645 -11.98 11.63 6.25
N THR A 646 -10.88 11.33 5.56
CA THR A 646 -10.84 11.28 4.10
C THR A 646 -11.06 9.84 3.62
N LYS A 647 -12.32 9.48 3.40
CA LYS A 647 -12.72 8.25 2.72
C LYS A 647 -12.52 8.40 1.21
N GLN A 648 -12.65 7.28 0.51
CA GLN A 648 -12.43 7.20 -0.94
C GLN A 648 -13.74 7.03 -1.73
N THR A 649 -14.88 7.38 -1.11
CA THR A 649 -16.25 7.14 -1.60
C THR A 649 -16.76 8.20 -2.59
N GLY A 650 -16.04 9.31 -2.78
CA GLY A 650 -16.50 10.44 -3.58
C GLY A 650 -15.71 10.68 -4.88
N ARG A 651 -16.14 11.71 -5.61
CA ARG A 651 -15.46 12.18 -6.82
C ARG A 651 -14.17 12.92 -6.46
N LEU A 652 -13.09 12.63 -7.18
CA LEU A 652 -11.79 13.31 -7.00
C LEU A 652 -11.72 14.59 -7.83
N CYS A 653 -11.42 15.73 -7.19
CA CYS A 653 -11.37 17.05 -7.80
C CYS A 653 -10.11 17.84 -7.39
N ARG A 654 -9.59 18.65 -8.29
CA ARG A 654 -8.55 19.66 -8.01
C ARG A 654 -9.15 20.78 -7.17
N LYS A 655 -8.39 21.32 -6.21
CA LYS A 655 -8.83 22.44 -5.36
C LYS A 655 -9.07 23.71 -6.17
#